data_AF-A0A0C2GJ34-F1
#
_entry.id   AF-A0A0C2GJ34-F1
#
_cell.length_a   1.000
_cell.length_b   1.000
_cell.length_c   1.000
_cell.angle_alpha   90.00
_cell.angle_beta   90.00
_cell.angle_gamma   90.00
#
_symmetry.space_group_name_H-M   'P 1'
#
loop_
_entity.id
_entity.type
_entity.pdbx_description
1 polymer ?
#
loop_
_entity_poly.entity_id
_entity_poly.type
_entity_poly.pdbx_seq_one_letter_code
_entity_poly.pdbx_strand_id
1 'polypeptide(L)'
;MPGLPHYLKSHQTIAIIVFKAAPEMGKRSAAFDEIAALAKQRIMIIDGAMGTMIQREHLEEHDFRAEVLKDHPKPLKGNNDLLSITRPDIVYKIHKLYLEAGADFIETNTFSGTTIAQADYETEHLVHEINYQSAQIAKRACGDVQKETAFKELVKAYGDQARSLLQGGVDVLLVETVFDSANAKAALFAIRGLFEDEEIMEVPVFLSGTIVDLSGRTLSGQTGEAFLVSTRQGQPSAVGLNCALGAKDMRPFIEAMSKFSDALILCYPNAGYDETAEDMALALKQFAMDGLVNIVGGCCGTTPDHISAMAKALKGIGPRQPPNDPHAGNMLLSGLEPMTVGPFTNFVNIGERCNVAGSRRFCNLIKNENYEAAIDVARVQVENGAQVLDINMDDGLLDGPYAMSKFLRLIATEPDVAKVPVCIDSSDFSVIVAGLESIQGKCIVNSISLKEGEKAFIERARLVRRYGAAVVVMAFDEEGQAAETLRKYEICERSYRILTEEVGFDPCDIIFDPNILTIATGMEEHANYGAYFIDATRMIRAVREAMHSVFLYYAIKAGMDMGIVNAGALPVYEDIPKDLLILIEDLLFNRDPDATEKMLVVAQDMKKGGKKAEKTEEWRSFSVEERLKYALVKGIDTHVVEDTEEARCMTDKYPRPLNVIERPLMDGMSVVGELFGSGKMFLPQVIKSARVMKKAVAHLIPFMDKEREENIKEMGLSDDQVVDLGVMTPCEVIIKTAIEEKADFIGCSGLITPSLDEMVHVAKEMERNGLKIPLLIGNVSAWSRS
;
A
#
# COMPACT_ATOMS: atom_id res chain seq x y z
N MET A 1 -43.01 43.03 48.35
CA MET A 1 -42.53 43.26 46.97
C MET A 1 -43.09 42.14 46.10
N PRO A 2 -43.73 42.44 44.96
CA PRO A 2 -43.96 41.45 43.89
C PRO A 2 -42.69 41.32 43.03
N GLY A 3 -42.59 40.27 42.19
CA GLY A 3 -41.54 40.20 41.16
C GLY A 3 -40.88 38.83 40.97
N LEU A 4 -41.65 37.76 40.77
CA LEU A 4 -41.11 36.46 40.35
C LEU A 4 -42.05 35.81 39.30
N PRO A 5 -41.82 36.06 38.00
CA PRO A 5 -42.60 35.45 36.93
C PRO A 5 -42.16 34.00 36.68
N HIS A 6 -43.12 33.06 36.62
CA HIS A 6 -42.88 31.78 35.96
C HIS A 6 -42.67 32.01 34.46
N TYR A 7 -41.64 31.39 33.86
CA TYR A 7 -41.84 30.23 32.98
C TYR A 7 -40.50 29.71 32.43
N LEU A 8 -39.88 28.77 33.16
CA LEU A 8 -39.00 27.79 32.50
C LEU A 8 -39.88 26.80 31.75
N LYS A 9 -40.24 27.12 30.50
CA LYS A 9 -40.67 26.10 29.54
C LYS A 9 -39.43 25.33 29.09
N SER A 10 -39.27 24.11 29.58
CA SER A 10 -38.31 23.16 29.03
C SER A 10 -38.71 22.82 27.59
N HIS A 11 -38.05 23.44 26.61
CA HIS A 11 -38.25 23.11 25.21
C HIS A 11 -37.57 21.77 24.94
N GLN A 12 -38.36 20.72 24.64
CA GLN A 12 -37.81 19.48 24.11
C GLN A 12 -37.56 19.67 22.61
N THR A 13 -36.34 20.07 22.27
CA THR A 13 -35.87 20.10 20.88
C THR A 13 -35.86 18.69 20.31
N ILE A 14 -36.38 18.51 19.10
CA ILE A 14 -36.23 17.28 18.32
C ILE A 14 -35.22 17.57 17.22
N ALA A 15 -33.96 17.19 17.44
CA ALA A 15 -32.97 17.12 16.38
C ALA A 15 -33.31 15.93 15.47
N ILE A 16 -33.40 16.15 14.16
CA ILE A 16 -33.68 15.09 13.19
C ILE A 16 -32.36 14.59 12.62
N ILE A 17 -31.82 13.52 13.21
CA ILE A 17 -30.63 12.84 12.67
C ILE A 17 -31.01 12.20 11.33
N VAL A 18 -30.38 12.67 10.26
CA VAL A 18 -30.68 12.27 8.88
C VAL A 18 -29.93 10.99 8.50
N PHE A 19 -30.59 10.09 7.77
CA PHE A 19 -29.94 8.88 7.25
C PHE A 19 -30.22 8.60 5.76
N LYS A 20 -29.46 7.66 5.20
CA LYS A 20 -29.32 7.35 3.76
C LYS A 20 -30.64 7.05 3.05
N ALA A 21 -31.51 6.21 3.61
CA ALA A 21 -32.78 5.82 3.01
C ALA A 21 -33.85 6.94 3.00
N ALA A 22 -34.77 6.90 2.03
CA ALA A 22 -36.04 7.64 2.11
C ALA A 22 -37.10 6.72 2.76
N PRO A 23 -37.87 7.17 3.77
CA PRO A 23 -38.75 6.28 4.52
C PRO A 23 -40.09 6.03 3.82
N GLU A 24 -40.49 4.76 3.71
CA GLU A 24 -41.91 4.41 3.65
C GLU A 24 -42.56 4.71 5.01
N MET A 25 -43.61 5.54 5.04
CA MET A 25 -44.34 5.82 6.27
C MET A 25 -44.98 4.55 6.85
N GLY A 26 -44.61 4.20 8.08
CA GLY A 26 -45.19 3.07 8.82
C GLY A 26 -44.24 1.90 9.13
N LYS A 27 -42.98 1.93 8.66
CA LYS A 27 -41.94 0.94 8.99
C LYS A 27 -40.79 1.56 9.79
N ARG A 28 -40.08 0.74 10.58
CA ARG A 28 -38.83 1.15 11.25
C ARG A 28 -37.73 1.31 10.21
N SER A 29 -36.94 2.39 10.28
CA SER A 29 -35.81 2.61 9.37
C SER A 29 -34.70 1.59 9.59
N ALA A 30 -34.05 1.13 8.51
CA ALA A 30 -32.87 0.25 8.58
C ALA A 30 -31.72 0.86 9.40
N ALA A 31 -31.64 2.19 9.45
CA ALA A 31 -30.68 2.95 10.27
C ALA A 31 -30.67 2.53 11.75
N PHE A 32 -31.79 2.06 12.29
CA PHE A 32 -31.86 1.62 13.69
C PHE A 32 -30.97 0.40 13.97
N ASP A 33 -30.86 -0.53 13.01
CA ASP A 33 -30.09 -1.76 13.19
C ASP A 33 -28.62 -1.54 12.79
N GLU A 34 -28.37 -0.66 11.81
CA GLU A 34 -27.03 -0.19 11.41
C GLU A 34 -26.32 0.60 12.52
N ILE A 35 -26.99 1.61 13.11
CA ILE A 35 -26.47 2.35 14.28
C ILE A 35 -26.28 1.39 15.47
N ALA A 36 -27.19 0.44 15.69
CA ALA A 36 -27.07 -0.55 16.75
C ALA A 36 -25.99 -1.63 16.48
N ALA A 37 -25.40 -1.68 15.29
CA ALA A 37 -24.19 -2.45 15.00
C ALA A 37 -22.93 -1.60 15.23
N LEU A 38 -22.85 -0.42 14.59
CA LEU A 38 -21.70 0.49 14.66
C LEU A 38 -21.40 0.94 16.10
N ALA A 39 -22.42 1.29 16.89
CA ALA A 39 -22.27 1.70 18.29
C ALA A 39 -21.84 0.57 19.25
N LYS A 40 -21.75 -0.68 18.78
CA LYS A 40 -21.11 -1.80 19.52
C LYS A 40 -19.65 -2.01 19.13
N GLN A 41 -19.25 -1.51 17.95
CA GLN A 41 -17.91 -1.69 17.38
C GLN A 41 -17.00 -0.50 17.75
N ARG A 42 -17.54 0.73 17.75
CA ARG A 42 -16.81 1.94 18.13
C ARG A 42 -17.71 3.00 18.76
N ILE A 43 -17.08 4.00 19.37
CA ILE A 43 -17.74 5.27 19.70
C ILE A 43 -18.10 5.97 18.38
N MET A 44 -19.29 6.58 18.35
CA MET A 44 -19.76 7.39 17.23
C MET A 44 -19.84 8.86 17.63
N ILE A 45 -19.55 9.76 16.69
CA ILE A 45 -19.39 11.20 16.92
C ILE A 45 -20.59 11.96 16.32
N ILE A 46 -21.18 12.88 17.08
CA ILE A 46 -22.13 13.87 16.59
C ILE A 46 -21.42 15.22 16.39
N ASP A 47 -21.97 16.07 15.53
CA ASP A 47 -21.37 17.35 15.14
C ASP A 47 -21.36 18.43 16.23
N GLY A 48 -20.76 19.57 15.89
CA GLY A 48 -20.60 20.70 16.80
C GLY A 48 -21.66 21.79 16.62
N ALA A 49 -21.56 22.83 17.42
CA ALA A 49 -22.55 23.91 17.47
C ALA A 49 -22.63 24.74 16.17
N MET A 50 -23.57 24.37 15.28
CA MET A 50 -23.99 25.10 14.07
C MET A 50 -24.07 26.63 14.29
N GLY A 51 -24.72 27.08 15.36
CA GLY A 51 -24.84 28.51 15.68
C GLY A 51 -23.52 29.24 15.93
N THR A 52 -22.52 28.57 16.48
CA THR A 52 -21.16 29.12 16.69
C THR A 52 -20.39 29.22 15.37
N MET A 53 -20.65 28.31 14.42
CA MET A 53 -20.07 28.37 13.08
C MET A 53 -20.71 29.48 12.25
N ILE A 54 -22.03 29.63 12.28
CA ILE A 54 -22.76 30.74 11.62
C ILE A 54 -22.24 32.11 12.08
N GLN A 55 -21.93 32.27 13.38
CA GLN A 55 -21.36 33.52 13.91
C GLN A 55 -20.00 33.91 13.31
N ARG A 56 -19.23 32.95 12.76
CA ARG A 56 -17.93 33.20 12.10
C ARG A 56 -18.06 33.69 10.66
N GLU A 57 -19.22 33.52 10.03
CA GLU A 57 -19.49 33.99 8.67
C GLU A 57 -19.87 35.49 8.62
N HIS A 58 -19.90 36.18 9.77
CA HIS A 58 -20.11 37.63 9.90
C HIS A 58 -21.38 38.19 9.22
N LEU A 59 -22.45 37.39 9.19
CA LEU A 59 -23.69 37.70 8.46
C LEU A 59 -24.44 38.92 9.01
N GLU A 60 -25.12 39.62 8.12
CA GLU A 60 -25.89 40.83 8.40
C GLU A 60 -27.38 40.65 8.11
N GLU A 61 -28.23 41.59 8.57
CA GLU A 61 -29.71 41.51 8.48
C GLU A 61 -30.25 41.15 7.08
N HIS A 62 -29.52 41.48 6.01
CA HIS A 62 -29.89 41.10 4.63
C HIS A 62 -29.75 39.59 4.33
N ASP A 63 -28.80 38.89 4.95
CA ASP A 63 -28.57 37.44 4.77
C ASP A 63 -29.72 36.61 5.35
N PHE A 64 -30.33 37.10 6.44
CA PHE A 64 -31.49 36.48 7.08
C PHE A 64 -32.82 36.81 6.38
N ARG A 65 -32.79 37.66 5.35
CA ARG A 65 -33.95 38.05 4.54
C ARG A 65 -33.95 37.44 3.14
N ALA A 66 -32.81 37.51 2.45
CA ALA A 66 -32.73 37.37 0.99
C ALA A 66 -33.82 38.20 0.27
N GLU A 67 -34.17 37.84 -0.97
CA GLU A 67 -35.27 38.48 -1.70
C GLU A 67 -36.65 38.05 -1.17
N VAL A 68 -36.74 36.90 -0.49
CA VAL A 68 -38.01 36.28 -0.05
C VAL A 68 -38.64 37.00 1.15
N LEU A 69 -37.82 37.51 2.09
CA LEU A 69 -38.26 38.23 3.30
C LEU A 69 -37.72 39.67 3.34
N LYS A 70 -37.42 40.24 2.17
CA LYS A 70 -36.86 41.58 1.98
C LYS A 70 -37.60 42.66 2.77
N ASP A 71 -38.92 42.74 2.60
CA ASP A 71 -39.80 43.74 3.22
C ASP A 71 -40.39 43.29 4.58
N HIS A 72 -39.83 42.26 5.22
CA HIS A 72 -40.37 41.69 6.45
C HIS A 72 -40.34 42.70 7.63
N PRO A 73 -41.45 42.89 8.39
CA PRO A 73 -41.59 44.00 9.33
C PRO A 73 -40.74 43.89 10.60
N LYS A 74 -40.40 42.67 11.03
CA LYS A 74 -39.46 42.40 12.13
C LYS A 74 -38.02 42.21 11.64
N PRO A 75 -37.00 42.57 12.45
CA PRO A 75 -35.62 42.11 12.26
C PRO A 75 -35.53 40.58 12.29
N LEU A 76 -34.67 40.01 11.45
CA LEU A 76 -34.49 38.55 11.32
C LEU A 76 -33.07 38.07 11.70
N LYS A 77 -32.09 38.98 11.85
CA LYS A 77 -30.72 38.64 12.27
C LYS A 77 -30.72 37.90 13.61
N GLY A 78 -30.21 36.67 13.59
CA GLY A 78 -30.18 35.75 14.75
C GLY A 78 -31.15 34.57 14.63
N ASN A 79 -32.12 34.60 13.71
CA ASN A 79 -32.95 33.45 13.38
C ASN A 79 -32.20 32.51 12.41
N ASN A 80 -31.19 31.80 12.95
CA ASN A 80 -30.27 30.95 12.19
C ASN A 80 -30.98 29.87 11.34
N ASP A 81 -32.14 29.41 11.78
CA ASP A 81 -32.98 28.43 11.07
C ASP A 81 -33.41 28.92 9.67
N LEU A 82 -33.65 30.23 9.50
CA LEU A 82 -34.00 30.83 8.20
C LEU A 82 -32.88 30.74 7.17
N LEU A 83 -31.62 30.62 7.58
CA LEU A 83 -30.49 30.46 6.65
C LEU A 83 -30.61 29.18 5.83
N SER A 84 -31.37 28.19 6.29
CA SER A 84 -31.74 26.99 5.51
C SER A 84 -32.56 27.32 4.26
N ILE A 85 -33.16 28.51 4.17
CA ILE A 85 -33.88 29.04 3.01
C ILE A 85 -33.08 30.19 2.35
N THR A 86 -32.52 31.11 3.14
CA THR A 86 -31.94 32.37 2.63
C THR A 86 -30.47 32.29 2.28
N ARG A 87 -29.69 31.41 2.95
CA ARG A 87 -28.25 31.14 2.72
C ARG A 87 -27.95 29.63 2.83
N PRO A 88 -28.61 28.78 2.00
CA PRO A 88 -28.46 27.33 2.08
C PRO A 88 -27.02 26.87 1.76
N ASP A 89 -26.25 27.71 1.07
CA ASP A 89 -24.82 27.56 0.81
C ASP A 89 -23.98 27.53 2.11
N ILE A 90 -24.32 28.37 3.09
CA ILE A 90 -23.63 28.42 4.39
C ILE A 90 -24.00 27.21 5.25
N VAL A 91 -25.28 26.86 5.30
CA VAL A 91 -25.75 25.69 6.07
C VAL A 91 -25.12 24.40 5.52
N TYR A 92 -25.06 24.25 4.20
CA TYR A 92 -24.34 23.17 3.52
C TYR A 92 -22.84 23.14 3.89
N LYS A 93 -22.14 24.29 3.76
CA LYS A 93 -20.72 24.44 4.10
C LYS A 93 -20.41 23.99 5.53
N ILE A 94 -21.24 24.36 6.51
CA ILE A 94 -21.01 24.03 7.92
C ILE A 94 -21.24 22.54 8.20
N HIS A 95 -22.28 21.92 7.63
CA HIS A 95 -22.46 20.46 7.74
C HIS A 95 -21.28 19.70 7.08
N LYS A 96 -20.82 20.15 5.91
CA LYS A 96 -19.66 19.56 5.21
C LYS A 96 -18.42 19.57 6.10
N LEU A 97 -18.09 20.72 6.70
CA LEU A 97 -16.94 20.88 7.60
C LEU A 97 -16.98 19.96 8.83
N TYR A 98 -18.17 19.63 9.36
CA TYR A 98 -18.28 18.68 10.46
C TYR A 98 -18.18 17.21 10.03
N LEU A 99 -18.72 16.86 8.87
CA LEU A 99 -18.56 15.52 8.28
C LEU A 99 -17.09 15.26 7.88
N GLU A 100 -16.43 16.24 7.26
CA GLU A 100 -14.99 16.24 6.93
C GLU A 100 -14.11 16.13 8.19
N ALA A 101 -14.56 16.71 9.32
CA ALA A 101 -13.90 16.57 10.62
C ALA A 101 -14.20 15.24 11.34
N GLY A 102 -14.93 14.30 10.71
CA GLY A 102 -15.16 12.95 11.23
C GLY A 102 -16.44 12.77 12.07
N ALA A 103 -17.45 13.63 11.92
CA ALA A 103 -18.76 13.39 12.53
C ALA A 103 -19.53 12.26 11.81
N ASP A 104 -20.04 11.28 12.56
CA ASP A 104 -20.93 10.22 12.06
C ASP A 104 -22.38 10.70 11.90
N PHE A 105 -22.76 11.71 12.69
CA PHE A 105 -24.08 12.31 12.70
C PHE A 105 -23.97 13.82 12.59
N ILE A 106 -24.83 14.42 11.77
CA ILE A 106 -25.10 15.87 11.80
C ILE A 106 -26.53 16.14 12.27
N GLU A 107 -26.71 17.13 13.13
CA GLU A 107 -28.01 17.72 13.45
C GLU A 107 -28.50 18.60 12.29
N THR A 108 -29.79 18.63 12.00
CA THR A 108 -30.37 19.62 11.07
C THR A 108 -30.36 21.02 11.69
N ASN A 109 -30.13 22.06 10.88
CA ASN A 109 -30.27 23.48 11.29
C ASN A 109 -31.76 23.84 11.46
N THR A 110 -32.39 23.31 12.52
CA THR A 110 -33.83 23.36 12.82
C THR A 110 -34.12 23.54 14.33
N PHE A 111 -33.14 24.00 15.11
CA PHE A 111 -33.26 24.14 16.57
C PHE A 111 -34.44 25.03 17.00
N SER A 112 -34.71 26.09 16.24
CA SER A 112 -35.84 27.02 16.42
C SER A 112 -36.93 26.81 15.36
N GLY A 113 -36.88 25.71 14.59
CA GLY A 113 -37.77 25.36 13.49
C GLY A 113 -39.17 24.92 13.94
N THR A 114 -39.84 25.69 14.80
CA THR A 114 -41.18 25.40 15.32
C THR A 114 -42.07 26.65 15.27
N THR A 115 -43.38 26.47 15.19
CA THR A 115 -44.36 27.58 15.18
C THR A 115 -44.36 28.40 16.48
N ILE A 116 -43.79 27.87 17.56
CA ILE A 116 -43.65 28.60 18.83
C ILE A 116 -42.44 29.53 18.78
N ALA A 117 -41.27 29.04 18.33
CA ALA A 117 -40.04 29.83 18.31
C ALA A 117 -39.97 30.81 17.11
N GLN A 118 -40.56 30.45 15.97
CA GLN A 118 -40.64 31.36 14.82
C GLN A 118 -41.64 32.53 15.03
N ALA A 119 -42.53 32.46 16.02
CA ALA A 119 -43.49 33.53 16.32
C ALA A 119 -42.82 34.81 16.88
N ASP A 120 -41.68 34.67 17.56
CA ASP A 120 -40.87 35.82 17.97
C ASP A 120 -40.42 36.63 16.72
N TYR A 121 -40.24 35.96 15.59
CA TYR A 121 -39.84 36.53 14.30
C TYR A 121 -40.98 36.72 13.27
N GLU A 122 -42.24 36.36 13.57
CA GLU A 122 -43.40 36.35 12.63
C GLU A 122 -43.26 35.41 11.40
N THR A 123 -42.40 34.40 11.51
CA THR A 123 -42.09 33.43 10.45
C THR A 123 -42.71 32.04 10.67
N GLU A 124 -43.77 31.92 11.48
CA GLU A 124 -44.44 30.63 11.77
C GLU A 124 -44.92 29.91 10.51
N HIS A 125 -45.30 30.68 9.50
CA HIS A 125 -45.76 30.20 8.20
C HIS A 125 -44.66 29.49 7.37
N LEU A 126 -43.38 29.71 7.69
CA LEU A 126 -42.24 29.09 7.02
C LEU A 126 -41.75 27.81 7.70
N VAL A 127 -42.32 27.42 8.85
CA VAL A 127 -41.83 26.30 9.67
C VAL A 127 -41.71 24.99 8.90
N HIS A 128 -42.65 24.69 7.98
CA HIS A 128 -42.52 23.52 7.10
C HIS A 128 -41.27 23.61 6.21
N GLU A 129 -41.08 24.75 5.56
CA GLU A 129 -40.02 24.96 4.57
C GLU A 129 -38.63 25.02 5.22
N ILE A 130 -38.53 25.65 6.39
CA ILE A 130 -37.32 25.67 7.22
C ILE A 130 -36.86 24.23 7.49
N ASN A 131 -37.76 23.38 8.01
CA ASN A 131 -37.42 21.98 8.32
C ASN A 131 -37.14 21.16 7.06
N TYR A 132 -37.94 21.33 6.00
CA TYR A 132 -37.77 20.59 4.75
C TYR A 132 -36.44 20.91 4.07
N GLN A 133 -36.13 22.19 3.86
CA GLN A 133 -34.87 22.60 3.21
C GLN A 133 -33.67 22.24 4.08
N SER A 134 -33.72 22.45 5.39
CA SER A 134 -32.64 22.06 6.30
C SER A 134 -32.35 20.56 6.25
N ALA A 135 -33.40 19.71 6.22
CA ALA A 135 -33.25 18.27 6.04
C ALA A 135 -32.72 17.86 4.66
N GLN A 136 -33.10 18.57 3.58
CA GLN A 136 -32.52 18.35 2.24
C GLN A 136 -31.05 18.77 2.18
N ILE A 137 -30.68 19.89 2.80
CA ILE A 137 -29.30 20.41 2.85
C ILE A 137 -28.40 19.47 3.66
N ALA A 138 -28.83 19.03 4.84
CA ALA A 138 -28.13 18.03 5.63
C ALA A 138 -28.03 16.68 4.89
N LYS A 139 -29.12 16.19 4.28
CA LYS A 139 -29.09 14.95 3.49
C LYS A 139 -28.16 15.06 2.28
N ARG A 140 -28.10 16.23 1.65
CA ARG A 140 -27.16 16.54 0.57
C ARG A 140 -25.73 16.55 1.10
N ALA A 141 -25.43 17.22 2.21
CA ALA A 141 -24.08 17.23 2.79
C ALA A 141 -23.60 15.80 3.13
N CYS A 142 -24.43 14.98 3.78
CA CYS A 142 -24.11 13.56 4.00
C CYS A 142 -23.95 12.78 2.69
N GLY A 143 -24.80 13.05 1.70
CA GLY A 143 -24.77 12.37 0.41
C GLY A 143 -23.60 12.79 -0.48
N ASP A 144 -23.11 14.02 -0.35
CA ASP A 144 -21.99 14.57 -1.10
C ASP A 144 -20.67 14.21 -0.40
N VAL A 145 -20.55 14.28 0.94
CA VAL A 145 -19.35 13.76 1.65
C VAL A 145 -19.25 12.23 1.58
N GLN A 146 -20.37 11.50 1.44
CA GLN A 146 -20.34 10.06 1.13
C GLN A 146 -19.97 9.76 -0.35
N LYS A 147 -19.96 10.78 -1.22
CA LYS A 147 -19.40 10.70 -2.58
C LYS A 147 -17.99 11.24 -2.68
N GLU A 148 -17.56 12.18 -1.84
CA GLU A 148 -16.21 12.71 -1.83
C GLU A 148 -15.25 11.67 -1.20
N THR A 149 -14.36 10.99 -1.94
CA THR A 149 -13.86 11.23 -3.30
C THR A 149 -14.11 10.05 -4.26
N ALA A 150 -15.19 10.13 -5.02
CA ALA A 150 -15.47 9.30 -6.18
C ALA A 150 -14.54 9.76 -7.30
N PHE A 151 -13.64 8.88 -7.73
CA PHE A 151 -12.61 9.17 -8.74
C PHE A 151 -13.18 9.90 -9.97
N LYS A 152 -14.37 9.52 -10.44
CA LYS A 152 -15.09 10.15 -11.56
C LYS A 152 -15.42 11.64 -11.35
N GLU A 153 -15.77 12.05 -10.12
CA GLU A 153 -16.08 13.45 -9.81
C GLU A 153 -14.81 14.30 -9.76
N LEU A 154 -13.70 13.75 -9.24
CA LEU A 154 -12.37 14.37 -9.30
C LEU A 154 -11.86 14.47 -10.74
N VAL A 155 -11.94 13.40 -11.53
CA VAL A 155 -11.57 13.39 -12.96
C VAL A 155 -12.33 14.49 -13.70
N LYS A 156 -13.63 14.64 -13.45
CA LYS A 156 -14.42 15.73 -14.06
C LYS A 156 -13.94 17.11 -13.59
N ALA A 157 -13.74 17.32 -12.30
CA ALA A 157 -13.34 18.61 -11.74
C ALA A 157 -11.96 19.05 -12.26
N TYR A 158 -10.98 18.16 -12.24
CA TYR A 158 -9.65 18.41 -12.79
C TYR A 158 -9.66 18.53 -14.32
N GLY A 159 -10.53 17.80 -15.04
CA GLY A 159 -10.70 17.92 -16.49
C GLY A 159 -11.28 19.28 -16.91
N ASP A 160 -12.36 19.72 -16.26
CA ASP A 160 -12.96 21.04 -16.49
C ASP A 160 -11.95 22.17 -16.15
N GLN A 161 -11.14 22.01 -15.10
CA GLN A 161 -10.06 22.94 -14.74
C GLN A 161 -8.92 22.94 -15.78
N ALA A 162 -8.37 21.78 -16.12
CA ALA A 162 -7.24 21.65 -17.04
C ALA A 162 -7.62 22.10 -18.46
N ARG A 163 -8.81 21.77 -18.96
CA ARG A 163 -9.32 22.29 -20.24
C ARG A 163 -9.39 23.82 -20.23
N SER A 164 -9.83 24.43 -19.12
CA SER A 164 -9.87 25.90 -18.97
C SER A 164 -8.48 26.54 -18.96
N LEU A 165 -7.50 25.91 -18.32
CA LEU A 165 -6.10 26.36 -18.31
C LEU A 165 -5.46 26.25 -19.70
N LEU A 166 -5.65 25.13 -20.39
CA LEU A 166 -5.14 24.91 -21.75
C LEU A 166 -5.77 25.91 -22.75
N GLN A 167 -7.07 26.20 -22.64
CA GLN A 167 -7.73 27.26 -23.41
C GLN A 167 -7.22 28.68 -23.05
N GLY A 168 -6.72 28.87 -21.84
CA GLY A 168 -6.01 30.08 -21.41
C GLY A 168 -4.59 30.22 -21.99
N GLY A 169 -4.06 29.17 -22.63
CA GLY A 169 -2.73 29.17 -23.25
C GLY A 169 -1.57 29.00 -22.25
N VAL A 170 -1.72 28.14 -21.24
CA VAL A 170 -0.60 27.79 -20.34
C VAL A 170 0.43 26.89 -21.05
N ASP A 171 1.73 27.18 -20.85
CA ASP A 171 2.82 26.38 -21.41
C ASP A 171 3.10 25.07 -20.64
N VAL A 172 2.58 24.93 -19.42
CA VAL A 172 2.80 23.80 -18.49
C VAL A 172 1.56 23.62 -17.61
N LEU A 173 1.18 22.37 -17.32
CA LEU A 173 0.22 22.04 -16.26
C LEU A 173 0.97 21.53 -15.02
N LEU A 174 0.68 22.07 -13.84
CA LEU A 174 1.28 21.67 -12.57
C LEU A 174 0.20 21.07 -11.64
N VAL A 175 0.36 19.80 -11.28
CA VAL A 175 -0.42 19.13 -10.23
C VAL A 175 0.42 19.14 -8.95
N GLU A 176 0.18 20.12 -8.07
CA GLU A 176 1.00 20.36 -6.87
C GLU A 176 0.30 20.09 -5.53
N THR A 177 1.10 20.06 -4.47
CA THR A 177 0.66 19.90 -3.08
C THR A 177 -0.16 18.61 -2.87
N VAL A 178 0.27 17.53 -3.53
CA VAL A 178 -0.43 16.24 -3.48
C VAL A 178 -0.21 15.56 -2.13
N PHE A 179 -1.23 15.62 -1.27
CA PHE A 179 -1.31 14.85 -0.02
C PHE A 179 -1.80 13.41 -0.21
N ASP A 180 -2.58 13.15 -1.27
CA ASP A 180 -3.15 11.83 -1.60
C ASP A 180 -2.95 11.51 -3.08
N SER A 181 -2.22 10.43 -3.34
CA SER A 181 -1.90 9.94 -4.67
C SER A 181 -3.14 9.54 -5.49
N ALA A 182 -4.25 9.15 -4.86
CA ALA A 182 -5.50 8.87 -5.58
C ALA A 182 -6.06 10.13 -6.27
N ASN A 183 -5.94 11.30 -5.62
CA ASN A 183 -6.35 12.58 -6.21
C ASN A 183 -5.45 12.98 -7.38
N ALA A 184 -4.13 12.76 -7.27
CA ALA A 184 -3.20 12.94 -8.39
C ALA A 184 -3.49 11.97 -9.55
N LYS A 185 -3.78 10.69 -9.27
CA LYS A 185 -4.21 9.74 -10.31
C LYS A 185 -5.47 10.22 -11.04
N ALA A 186 -6.44 10.79 -10.34
CA ALA A 186 -7.64 11.38 -10.96
C ALA A 186 -7.32 12.61 -11.83
N ALA A 187 -6.44 13.51 -11.36
CA ALA A 187 -5.99 14.67 -12.13
C ALA A 187 -5.23 14.25 -13.41
N LEU A 188 -4.28 13.32 -13.29
CA LEU A 188 -3.46 12.82 -14.40
C LEU A 188 -4.30 12.01 -15.41
N PHE A 189 -5.27 11.22 -14.93
CA PHE A 189 -6.24 10.52 -15.80
C PHE A 189 -7.06 11.52 -16.62
N ALA A 190 -7.52 12.62 -16.00
CA ALA A 190 -8.26 13.68 -16.69
C ALA A 190 -7.40 14.41 -17.73
N ILE A 191 -6.18 14.80 -17.38
CA ILE A 191 -5.24 15.49 -18.28
C ILE A 191 -4.87 14.58 -19.47
N ARG A 192 -4.57 13.30 -19.23
CA ARG A 192 -4.31 12.34 -20.32
C ARG A 192 -5.54 12.11 -21.20
N GLY A 193 -6.74 12.11 -20.63
CA GLY A 193 -8.00 12.10 -21.39
C GLY A 193 -8.15 13.32 -22.32
N LEU A 194 -7.81 14.53 -21.86
CA LEU A 194 -7.87 15.75 -22.71
C LEU A 194 -6.91 15.70 -23.91
N PHE A 195 -5.70 15.15 -23.72
CA PHE A 195 -4.73 14.99 -24.81
C PHE A 195 -5.10 13.85 -25.78
N GLU A 196 -5.66 12.75 -25.27
CA GLU A 196 -5.98 11.56 -26.07
C GLU A 196 -7.35 11.63 -26.78
N ASP A 197 -8.38 12.22 -26.15
CA ASP A 197 -9.77 12.15 -26.62
C ASP A 197 -10.26 13.45 -27.30
N GLU A 198 -9.64 14.61 -27.03
CA GLU A 198 -10.09 15.93 -27.52
C GLU A 198 -9.12 16.59 -28.53
N GLU A 199 -8.07 15.88 -28.98
CA GLU A 199 -7.01 16.38 -29.88
C GLU A 199 -6.33 17.69 -29.39
N ILE A 200 -6.36 17.96 -28.08
CA ILE A 200 -5.75 19.15 -27.49
C ILE A 200 -4.23 19.00 -27.48
N MET A 201 -3.52 20.05 -27.88
CA MET A 201 -2.05 20.07 -27.91
C MET A 201 -1.48 19.74 -26.52
N GLU A 202 -0.68 18.67 -26.45
CA GLU A 202 -0.01 18.26 -25.22
C GLU A 202 1.02 19.32 -24.78
N VAL A 203 0.95 19.67 -23.49
CA VAL A 203 1.93 20.51 -22.79
C VAL A 203 2.59 19.70 -21.68
N PRO A 204 3.84 20.00 -21.28
CA PRO A 204 4.50 19.34 -20.16
C PRO A 204 3.62 19.33 -18.89
N VAL A 205 3.54 18.16 -18.27
CA VAL A 205 2.87 17.97 -16.97
C VAL A 205 3.93 17.89 -15.89
N PHE A 206 3.85 18.76 -14.89
CA PHE A 206 4.66 18.72 -13.68
C PHE A 206 3.83 18.17 -12.52
N LEU A 207 4.45 17.42 -11.64
CA LEU A 207 3.81 16.76 -10.49
C LEU A 207 4.61 17.03 -9.21
N SER A 208 3.95 17.47 -8.14
CA SER A 208 4.59 17.75 -6.86
C SER A 208 3.80 17.17 -5.69
N GLY A 209 4.43 16.25 -4.97
CA GLY A 209 3.90 15.65 -3.75
C GLY A 209 4.21 16.48 -2.51
N THR A 210 3.48 16.22 -1.42
CA THR A 210 3.79 16.76 -0.10
C THR A 210 3.98 15.63 0.90
N ILE A 211 5.24 15.44 1.32
CA ILE A 211 5.61 14.61 2.46
C ILE A 211 5.28 15.39 3.74
N VAL A 212 4.50 14.80 4.65
CA VAL A 212 3.91 15.53 5.79
C VAL A 212 4.83 15.64 7.00
N ASP A 213 5.76 14.70 7.18
CA ASP A 213 6.70 14.65 8.29
C ASP A 213 8.00 13.89 7.93
N LEU A 214 8.89 13.70 8.92
CA LEU A 214 10.17 13.03 8.74
C LEU A 214 10.09 11.51 8.49
N SER A 215 8.89 10.89 8.46
CA SER A 215 8.73 9.49 8.06
C SER A 215 8.90 9.26 6.55
N GLY A 216 8.94 10.32 5.75
CA GLY A 216 9.10 10.24 4.29
C GLY A 216 7.83 9.83 3.54
N ARG A 217 6.66 10.00 4.17
CA ARG A 217 5.35 9.60 3.60
C ARG A 217 4.41 10.77 3.32
N THR A 218 3.55 10.58 2.31
CA THR A 218 2.37 11.43 2.04
C THR A 218 1.33 11.29 3.16
N LEU A 219 0.30 12.15 3.16
CA LEU A 219 -0.83 11.99 4.08
C LEU A 219 -1.58 10.66 3.85
N SER A 220 -1.59 10.15 2.61
CA SER A 220 -2.11 8.83 2.26
C SER A 220 -1.17 7.66 2.62
N GLY A 221 -0.01 7.94 3.24
CA GLY A 221 0.94 6.94 3.74
C GLY A 221 1.95 6.39 2.73
N GLN A 222 1.95 6.87 1.47
CA GLN A 222 2.87 6.42 0.43
C GLN A 222 4.27 7.03 0.58
N THR A 223 5.32 6.26 0.32
CA THR A 223 6.68 6.81 0.16
C THR A 223 6.81 7.61 -1.15
N GLY A 224 7.84 8.45 -1.26
CA GLY A 224 8.10 9.23 -2.47
C GLY A 224 8.27 8.38 -3.74
N GLU A 225 8.90 7.21 -3.62
CA GLU A 225 9.06 6.24 -4.72
C GLU A 225 7.72 5.56 -5.06
N ALA A 226 6.94 5.18 -4.05
CA ALA A 226 5.60 4.61 -4.27
C ALA A 226 4.68 5.60 -4.99
N PHE A 227 4.75 6.89 -4.63
CA PHE A 227 4.05 7.98 -5.31
C PHE A 227 4.46 8.11 -6.78
N LEU A 228 5.77 8.07 -7.08
CA LEU A 228 6.29 8.08 -8.46
C LEU A 228 5.76 6.90 -9.29
N VAL A 229 5.82 5.68 -8.74
CA VAL A 229 5.28 4.49 -9.43
C VAL A 229 3.76 4.62 -9.68
N SER A 230 3.02 5.16 -8.72
CA SER A 230 1.56 5.33 -8.78
C SER A 230 1.07 6.40 -9.76
N THR A 231 1.99 7.22 -10.28
CA THR A 231 1.68 8.40 -11.11
C THR A 231 2.42 8.43 -12.46
N ARG A 232 3.28 7.45 -12.74
CA ARG A 232 4.08 7.34 -13.98
C ARG A 232 3.23 7.30 -15.25
N GLN A 233 1.98 6.85 -15.20
CA GLN A 233 1.01 6.91 -16.31
C GLN A 233 0.63 8.33 -16.74
N GLY A 234 0.79 9.32 -15.86
CA GLY A 234 0.64 10.73 -16.20
C GLY A 234 1.74 11.25 -17.14
N GLN A 235 2.82 10.48 -17.30
CA GLN A 235 4.06 10.85 -18.00
C GLN A 235 4.55 12.26 -17.61
N PRO A 236 4.73 12.55 -16.30
CA PRO A 236 5.13 13.87 -15.84
C PRO A 236 6.57 14.18 -16.29
N SER A 237 6.76 15.32 -16.97
CA SER A 237 8.06 15.79 -17.43
C SER A 237 8.95 16.28 -16.27
N ALA A 238 8.33 16.68 -15.15
CA ALA A 238 9.01 16.95 -13.89
C ALA A 238 8.23 16.41 -12.70
N VAL A 239 8.94 15.88 -11.70
CA VAL A 239 8.40 15.29 -10.47
C VAL A 239 9.17 15.77 -9.25
N GLY A 240 8.56 15.75 -8.06
CA GLY A 240 9.29 16.03 -6.81
C GLY A 240 8.36 16.49 -5.70
N LEU A 241 8.85 17.40 -4.84
CA LEU A 241 8.18 17.77 -3.59
C LEU A 241 8.04 19.28 -3.36
N ASN A 242 6.93 19.64 -2.68
CA ASN A 242 6.67 20.98 -2.18
C ASN A 242 5.89 20.98 -0.86
N CYS A 243 5.89 22.14 -0.21
CA CYS A 243 5.16 22.41 1.04
C CYS A 243 5.57 21.49 2.22
N ALA A 244 4.83 21.58 3.32
CA ALA A 244 5.06 20.99 4.65
C ALA A 244 6.46 21.26 5.25
N LEU A 245 7.49 20.64 4.70
CA LEU A 245 8.87 20.62 5.21
C LEU A 245 9.70 21.83 4.76
N GLY A 246 10.72 22.15 5.56
CA GLY A 246 11.78 23.08 5.20
C GLY A 246 12.83 22.45 4.28
N ALA A 247 13.75 23.26 3.74
CA ALA A 247 14.72 22.79 2.76
C ALA A 247 15.68 21.71 3.31
N LYS A 248 16.00 21.75 4.60
CA LYS A 248 16.90 20.77 5.23
C LYS A 248 16.23 19.39 5.35
N ASP A 249 14.99 19.37 5.81
CA ASP A 249 14.20 18.17 6.08
C ASP A 249 13.72 17.46 4.80
N MET A 250 13.51 18.22 3.72
CA MET A 250 13.08 17.69 2.43
C MET A 250 14.22 16.98 1.64
N ARG A 251 15.48 17.16 2.04
CA ARG A 251 16.67 16.65 1.33
C ARG A 251 16.71 15.13 1.11
N PRO A 252 16.55 14.25 2.12
CA PRO A 252 16.64 12.80 1.92
C PRO A 252 15.59 12.28 0.93
N PHE A 253 14.38 12.85 0.95
CA PHE A 253 13.28 12.44 0.08
C PHE A 253 13.49 12.90 -1.37
N ILE A 254 14.00 14.13 -1.57
CA ILE A 254 14.45 14.59 -2.88
C ILE A 254 15.65 13.77 -3.40
N GLU A 255 16.60 13.40 -2.53
CA GLU A 255 17.72 12.54 -2.93
C GLU A 255 17.24 11.15 -3.38
N ALA A 256 16.31 10.53 -2.66
CA ALA A 256 15.69 9.26 -3.05
C ALA A 256 14.95 9.36 -4.40
N MET A 257 14.04 10.32 -4.54
CA MET A 257 13.31 10.55 -5.80
C MET A 257 14.25 10.87 -6.97
N SER A 258 15.35 11.59 -6.73
CA SER A 258 16.36 11.92 -7.76
C SER A 258 17.17 10.73 -8.28
N LYS A 259 17.21 9.63 -7.52
CA LYS A 259 17.82 8.34 -7.91
C LYS A 259 16.79 7.41 -8.58
N PHE A 260 15.52 7.53 -8.21
CA PHE A 260 14.43 6.67 -8.67
C PHE A 260 13.77 7.13 -9.98
N SER A 261 13.78 8.43 -10.31
CA SER A 261 13.11 8.95 -11.51
C SER A 261 14.07 9.34 -12.63
N ASP A 262 13.65 9.13 -13.88
CA ASP A 262 14.20 9.66 -15.12
C ASP A 262 13.64 11.04 -15.52
N ALA A 263 12.56 11.50 -14.89
CA ALA A 263 12.03 12.84 -15.06
C ALA A 263 12.93 13.92 -14.42
N LEU A 264 12.64 15.19 -14.73
CA LEU A 264 13.29 16.34 -14.09
C LEU A 264 12.84 16.44 -12.62
N ILE A 265 13.75 16.72 -11.68
CA ILE A 265 13.38 16.88 -10.26
C ILE A 265 13.06 18.34 -9.92
N LEU A 266 11.88 18.58 -9.36
CA LEU A 266 11.48 19.84 -8.75
C LEU A 266 11.56 19.81 -7.21
N CYS A 267 11.87 20.95 -6.59
CA CYS A 267 11.93 21.11 -5.14
C CYS A 267 11.58 22.55 -4.74
N TYR A 268 10.44 22.77 -4.08
CA TYR A 268 10.07 24.08 -3.54
C TYR A 268 9.52 23.94 -2.10
N PRO A 269 10.42 23.88 -1.10
CA PRO A 269 10.05 23.73 0.30
C PRO A 269 9.46 25.01 0.89
N ASN A 270 8.92 24.90 2.10
CA ASN A 270 8.57 26.08 2.91
C ASN A 270 9.83 26.80 3.41
N ALA A 271 9.71 28.09 3.73
CA ALA A 271 10.64 28.75 4.65
C ALA A 271 10.15 28.51 6.09
N GLY A 272 11.04 28.06 6.98
CA GLY A 272 10.76 28.00 8.41
C GLY A 272 10.58 29.40 9.03
N TYR A 273 9.90 29.49 10.18
CA TYR A 273 9.63 30.76 10.87
C TYR A 273 10.88 31.62 11.17
N ASP A 274 12.03 30.98 11.35
CA ASP A 274 13.34 31.61 11.60
C ASP A 274 14.34 31.43 10.44
N GLU A 275 13.92 30.89 9.29
CA GLU A 275 14.83 30.59 8.16
C GLU A 275 14.96 31.80 7.23
N THR A 276 16.20 32.22 6.93
CA THR A 276 16.44 33.39 6.08
C THR A 276 16.47 33.05 4.58
N ALA A 277 16.33 34.08 3.75
CA ALA A 277 16.53 34.00 2.30
C ALA A 277 17.90 33.41 1.94
N GLU A 278 18.95 33.82 2.65
CA GLU A 278 20.31 33.28 2.53
C GLU A 278 20.43 31.81 2.95
N ASP A 279 19.80 31.40 4.06
CA ASP A 279 19.84 30.00 4.54
C ASP A 279 19.15 29.05 3.57
N MET A 280 17.94 29.40 3.13
CA MET A 280 17.15 28.62 2.18
C MET A 280 17.86 28.53 0.82
N ALA A 281 18.46 29.64 0.36
CA ALA A 281 19.26 29.66 -0.86
C ALA A 281 20.54 28.84 -0.75
N LEU A 282 21.19 28.78 0.42
CA LEU A 282 22.36 27.95 0.67
C LEU A 282 21.99 26.45 0.67
N ALA A 283 20.86 26.07 1.27
CA ALA A 283 20.36 24.71 1.26
C ALA A 283 20.04 24.22 -0.16
N LEU A 284 19.23 24.98 -0.92
CA LEU A 284 18.90 24.64 -2.31
C LEU A 284 20.11 24.71 -3.25
N LYS A 285 21.10 25.56 -2.95
CA LYS A 285 22.39 25.54 -3.66
C LYS A 285 23.12 24.21 -3.46
N GLN A 286 23.15 23.66 -2.24
CA GLN A 286 23.78 22.36 -1.98
C GLN A 286 23.11 21.25 -2.80
N PHE A 287 21.76 21.23 -2.87
CA PHE A 287 21.02 20.27 -3.69
C PHE A 287 21.43 20.33 -5.17
N ALA A 288 21.63 21.52 -5.71
CA ALA A 288 22.06 21.71 -7.10
C ALA A 288 23.54 21.31 -7.31
N MET A 289 24.42 21.58 -6.34
CA MET A 289 25.83 21.16 -6.40
C MET A 289 26.01 19.65 -6.29
N ASP A 290 25.13 18.96 -5.54
CA ASP A 290 25.05 17.51 -5.44
C ASP A 290 24.31 16.86 -6.63
N GLY A 291 23.78 17.65 -7.56
CA GLY A 291 23.09 17.16 -8.76
C GLY A 291 21.72 16.53 -8.49
N LEU A 292 21.02 16.94 -7.42
CA LEU A 292 19.72 16.36 -7.02
C LEU A 292 18.51 17.00 -7.72
N VAL A 293 18.63 18.25 -8.18
CA VAL A 293 17.50 19.07 -8.66
C VAL A 293 17.70 19.63 -10.06
N ASN A 294 16.57 19.81 -10.77
CA ASN A 294 16.46 20.46 -12.07
C ASN A 294 15.73 21.80 -11.98
N ILE A 295 14.71 21.90 -11.13
CA ILE A 295 13.88 23.09 -10.91
C ILE A 295 13.81 23.33 -9.40
N VAL A 296 13.93 24.59 -8.95
CA VAL A 296 13.73 24.96 -7.54
C VAL A 296 12.92 26.24 -7.39
N GLY A 297 12.30 26.41 -6.23
CA GLY A 297 11.52 27.58 -5.87
C GLY A 297 11.24 27.62 -4.37
N GLY A 298 10.12 28.24 -4.00
CA GLY A 298 9.66 28.34 -2.62
C GLY A 298 8.15 28.19 -2.49
N CYS A 299 7.70 27.65 -1.36
CA CYS A 299 6.28 27.49 -1.00
C CYS A 299 5.91 28.46 0.14
N CYS A 300 5.22 28.01 1.18
CA CYS A 300 4.71 28.87 2.26
C CYS A 300 5.86 29.55 3.01
N GLY A 301 5.64 30.80 3.43
CA GLY A 301 6.63 31.65 4.11
C GLY A 301 7.64 32.33 3.17
N THR A 302 7.82 31.86 1.94
CA THR A 302 8.85 32.40 1.02
C THR A 302 8.44 33.72 0.38
N THR A 303 9.43 34.53 0.00
CA THR A 303 9.25 35.90 -0.53
C THR A 303 10.10 36.15 -1.79
N PRO A 304 9.88 37.24 -2.54
CA PRO A 304 10.73 37.61 -3.67
C PRO A 304 12.23 37.73 -3.31
N ASP A 305 12.56 38.07 -2.07
CA ASP A 305 13.95 38.12 -1.59
C ASP A 305 14.57 36.72 -1.49
N HIS A 306 13.79 35.72 -1.07
CA HIS A 306 14.21 34.31 -1.08
C HIS A 306 14.52 33.85 -2.52
N ILE A 307 13.62 34.14 -3.47
CA ILE A 307 13.81 33.79 -4.88
C ILE A 307 15.02 34.54 -5.48
N SER A 308 15.24 35.79 -5.10
CA SER A 308 16.42 36.58 -5.49
C SER A 308 17.72 35.99 -4.94
N ALA A 309 17.72 35.55 -3.68
CA ALA A 309 18.85 34.88 -3.05
C ALA A 309 19.15 33.52 -3.72
N MET A 310 18.13 32.69 -3.99
CA MET A 310 18.27 31.43 -4.74
C MET A 310 18.87 31.67 -6.12
N ALA A 311 18.28 32.57 -6.93
CA ALA A 311 18.73 32.86 -8.29
C ALA A 311 20.19 33.38 -8.33
N LYS A 312 20.61 34.12 -7.31
CA LYS A 312 22.00 34.56 -7.13
C LYS A 312 22.92 33.42 -6.68
N ALA A 313 22.48 32.54 -5.78
CA ALA A 313 23.25 31.43 -5.23
C ALA A 313 23.51 30.30 -6.23
N LEU A 314 22.53 30.04 -7.12
CA LEU A 314 22.52 28.96 -8.11
C LEU A 314 23.18 29.34 -9.44
N LYS A 315 23.47 30.63 -9.66
CA LYS A 315 23.98 31.14 -10.94
C LYS A 315 25.33 30.51 -11.33
N GLY A 316 25.30 29.71 -12.40
CA GLY A 316 26.49 29.03 -12.94
C GLY A 316 26.66 27.58 -12.48
N ILE A 317 25.70 27.03 -11.73
CA ILE A 317 25.65 25.60 -11.38
C ILE A 317 24.89 24.86 -12.47
N GLY A 318 25.36 23.66 -12.86
CA GLY A 318 24.66 22.81 -13.81
C GLY A 318 23.46 22.09 -13.17
N PRO A 319 22.35 21.87 -13.88
CA PRO A 319 21.23 21.09 -13.37
C PRO A 319 21.60 19.61 -13.28
N ARG A 320 20.87 18.87 -12.43
CA ARG A 320 20.84 17.39 -12.44
C ARG A 320 20.74 16.85 -13.86
N GLN A 321 21.58 15.87 -14.20
CA GLN A 321 21.40 15.08 -15.41
C GLN A 321 20.55 13.86 -15.02
N PRO A 322 19.32 13.69 -15.55
CA PRO A 322 18.53 12.51 -15.24
C PRO A 322 19.23 11.24 -15.77
N PRO A 323 19.11 10.10 -15.08
CA PRO A 323 19.55 8.83 -15.64
C PRO A 323 18.65 8.43 -16.82
N ASN A 324 19.16 7.59 -17.72
CA ASN A 324 18.28 6.77 -18.55
C ASN A 324 17.42 5.90 -17.62
N ASP A 325 16.13 5.68 -17.95
CA ASP A 325 15.13 5.02 -17.10
C ASP A 325 15.73 3.93 -16.17
N PRO A 326 15.88 4.22 -14.86
CA PRO A 326 16.55 3.32 -13.92
C PRO A 326 15.76 2.02 -13.69
N HIS A 327 14.54 1.94 -14.21
CA HIS A 327 13.67 0.77 -14.15
C HIS A 327 13.44 0.11 -15.52
N ALA A 328 14.17 0.51 -16.57
CA ALA A 328 14.05 -0.08 -17.91
C ALA A 328 14.15 -1.62 -17.88
N GLY A 329 13.13 -2.30 -18.44
CA GLY A 329 13.05 -3.76 -18.46
C GLY A 329 12.48 -4.42 -17.19
N ASN A 330 11.92 -3.64 -16.26
CA ASN A 330 11.30 -4.14 -15.03
C ASN A 330 9.85 -3.65 -14.91
N MET A 331 8.94 -4.52 -14.45
CA MET A 331 7.59 -4.11 -14.06
C MET A 331 7.67 -3.31 -12.75
N LEU A 332 6.91 -2.21 -12.68
CA LEU A 332 6.76 -1.40 -11.47
C LEU A 332 5.33 -1.48 -10.94
N LEU A 333 5.18 -1.79 -9.65
CA LEU A 333 3.92 -1.82 -8.91
C LEU A 333 4.08 -1.03 -7.59
N SER A 334 2.98 -0.67 -6.94
CA SER A 334 3.04 -0.05 -5.61
C SER A 334 1.81 -0.32 -4.74
N GLY A 335 2.05 -0.47 -3.44
CA GLY A 335 1.06 -0.24 -2.39
C GLY A 335 1.30 1.13 -1.75
N LEU A 336 1.52 1.18 -0.44
CA LEU A 336 2.19 2.30 0.24
C LEU A 336 3.71 2.36 -0.06
N GLU A 337 4.28 1.25 -0.53
CA GLU A 337 5.70 1.09 -0.85
C GLU A 337 5.87 0.64 -2.32
N PRO A 338 7.01 0.93 -2.98
CA PRO A 338 7.27 0.50 -4.34
C PRO A 338 7.63 -0.99 -4.40
N MET A 339 7.31 -1.63 -5.52
CA MET A 339 7.72 -2.99 -5.83
C MET A 339 8.22 -3.07 -7.27
N THR A 340 9.44 -3.58 -7.45
CA THR A 340 10.07 -3.79 -8.77
C THR A 340 10.21 -5.28 -9.06
N VAL A 341 9.70 -5.71 -10.21
CA VAL A 341 9.85 -7.09 -10.70
C VAL A 341 10.68 -7.06 -11.97
N GLY A 342 11.93 -7.49 -11.84
CA GLY A 342 12.93 -7.50 -12.91
C GLY A 342 13.52 -8.89 -13.18
N PRO A 343 14.44 -9.02 -14.15
CA PRO A 343 15.04 -10.31 -14.55
C PRO A 343 15.81 -11.07 -13.45
N PHE A 344 16.07 -10.43 -12.31
CA PHE A 344 16.72 -11.01 -11.12
C PHE A 344 15.81 -11.06 -9.89
N THR A 345 14.54 -10.64 -10.00
CA THR A 345 13.57 -10.74 -8.91
C THR A 345 13.13 -12.20 -8.78
N ASN A 346 13.27 -12.78 -7.59
CA ASN A 346 12.78 -14.12 -7.30
C ASN A 346 11.24 -14.17 -7.38
N PHE A 347 10.71 -15.35 -7.72
CA PHE A 347 9.29 -15.62 -7.97
C PHE A 347 8.34 -14.87 -7.04
N VAL A 348 7.48 -14.04 -7.64
CA VAL A 348 6.50 -13.18 -6.95
C VAL A 348 5.24 -13.97 -6.58
N ASN A 349 4.97 -14.00 -5.28
CA ASN A 349 3.85 -14.74 -4.70
C ASN A 349 2.62 -13.80 -4.59
N ILE A 350 1.61 -14.01 -5.44
CA ILE A 350 0.34 -13.27 -5.38
C ILE A 350 -0.67 -14.08 -4.53
N GLY A 351 -1.21 -13.50 -3.46
CA GLY A 351 -1.96 -14.25 -2.44
C GLY A 351 -3.43 -14.53 -2.76
N GLU A 352 -3.77 -15.78 -3.12
CA GLU A 352 -5.10 -16.25 -3.57
C GLU A 352 -6.28 -16.17 -2.56
N ARG A 353 -6.06 -15.89 -1.27
CA ARG A 353 -7.07 -16.17 -0.22
C ARG A 353 -8.15 -15.11 -0.04
N CYS A 354 -8.03 -13.93 -0.64
CA CYS A 354 -9.04 -12.86 -0.63
C CYS A 354 -9.99 -12.94 -1.84
N ASN A 355 -10.29 -14.18 -2.26
CA ASN A 355 -11.09 -14.50 -3.43
C ASN A 355 -12.42 -15.17 -3.01
N VAL A 356 -13.58 -14.56 -3.31
CA VAL A 356 -14.90 -15.04 -2.85
C VAL A 356 -15.27 -16.41 -3.47
N ALA A 357 -14.84 -16.70 -4.70
CA ALA A 357 -15.07 -18.00 -5.33
C ALA A 357 -14.12 -19.09 -4.79
N GLY A 358 -12.83 -18.77 -4.65
CA GLY A 358 -11.78 -19.72 -4.24
C GLY A 358 -11.70 -20.00 -2.73
N SER A 359 -12.07 -19.05 -1.88
CA SER A 359 -11.82 -19.09 -0.44
C SER A 359 -13.13 -19.13 0.37
N ARG A 360 -13.56 -20.34 0.76
CA ARG A 360 -14.77 -20.54 1.59
C ARG A 360 -14.79 -19.72 2.89
N ARG A 361 -13.63 -19.47 3.51
CA ARG A 361 -13.51 -18.60 4.69
C ARG A 361 -13.85 -17.15 4.29
N PHE A 362 -13.23 -16.63 3.24
CA PHE A 362 -13.42 -15.25 2.79
C PHE A 362 -14.85 -15.02 2.28
N CYS A 363 -15.38 -15.93 1.46
CA CYS A 363 -16.77 -15.94 0.99
C CYS A 363 -17.77 -15.79 2.15
N ASN A 364 -17.61 -16.60 3.21
CA ASN A 364 -18.46 -16.54 4.39
C ASN A 364 -18.29 -15.23 5.18
N LEU A 365 -17.10 -14.62 5.20
CA LEU A 365 -16.86 -13.36 5.92
C LEU A 365 -17.50 -12.17 5.18
N ILE A 366 -17.27 -12.05 3.88
CA ILE A 366 -17.86 -11.01 3.03
C ILE A 366 -19.39 -11.10 3.04
N LYS A 367 -19.97 -12.31 2.87
CA LYS A 367 -21.43 -12.52 2.88
C LYS A 367 -22.12 -12.33 4.25
N ASN A 368 -21.36 -12.28 5.34
CA ASN A 368 -21.87 -11.92 6.67
C ASN A 368 -21.42 -10.51 7.10
N GLU A 369 -20.91 -9.70 6.17
CA GLU A 369 -20.34 -8.36 6.39
C GLU A 369 -19.28 -8.27 7.50
N ASN A 370 -18.58 -9.36 7.79
CA ASN A 370 -17.46 -9.38 8.73
C ASN A 370 -16.16 -9.00 8.02
N TYR A 371 -16.09 -7.72 7.64
CA TYR A 371 -14.94 -7.16 6.91
C TYR A 371 -13.66 -7.12 7.75
N GLU A 372 -13.76 -6.92 9.07
CA GLU A 372 -12.61 -6.94 10.01
C GLU A 372 -11.85 -8.27 9.92
N ALA A 373 -12.53 -9.40 10.14
CA ALA A 373 -11.92 -10.72 10.03
C ALA A 373 -11.60 -11.15 8.57
N ALA A 374 -12.00 -10.36 7.57
CA ALA A 374 -11.60 -10.50 6.17
C ALA A 374 -10.31 -9.73 5.85
N ILE A 375 -10.05 -8.57 6.48
CA ILE A 375 -8.75 -7.88 6.47
C ILE A 375 -7.68 -8.78 7.11
N ASP A 376 -8.02 -9.50 8.18
CA ASP A 376 -7.18 -10.55 8.76
C ASP A 376 -6.75 -11.61 7.74
N VAL A 377 -7.58 -11.94 6.74
CA VAL A 377 -7.19 -12.88 5.67
C VAL A 377 -6.13 -12.26 4.77
N ALA A 378 -6.23 -10.96 4.46
CA ALA A 378 -5.20 -10.24 3.72
C ALA A 378 -3.89 -10.13 4.52
N ARG A 379 -3.94 -9.69 5.78
CA ARG A 379 -2.74 -9.51 6.64
C ARG A 379 -1.99 -10.83 6.83
N VAL A 380 -2.70 -11.91 7.13
CA VAL A 380 -2.09 -13.25 7.27
C VAL A 380 -1.43 -13.75 5.97
N GLN A 381 -1.87 -13.31 4.79
CA GLN A 381 -1.15 -13.63 3.54
C GLN A 381 0.17 -12.86 3.42
N VAL A 382 0.19 -11.57 3.73
CA VAL A 382 1.42 -10.75 3.70
C VAL A 382 2.42 -11.23 4.76
N GLU A 383 1.95 -11.55 5.98
CA GLU A 383 2.75 -12.20 7.04
C GLU A 383 3.38 -13.55 6.60
N ASN A 384 2.71 -14.27 5.69
CA ASN A 384 3.19 -15.52 5.10
C ASN A 384 3.94 -15.33 3.77
N GLY A 385 4.32 -14.10 3.41
CA GLY A 385 5.18 -13.82 2.25
C GLY A 385 4.46 -13.65 0.91
N ALA A 386 3.16 -13.35 0.91
CA ALA A 386 2.52 -12.79 -0.28
C ALA A 386 3.07 -11.37 -0.53
N GLN A 387 3.57 -11.12 -1.74
CA GLN A 387 4.17 -9.85 -2.16
C GLN A 387 3.15 -8.96 -2.89
N VAL A 388 2.07 -9.55 -3.39
CA VAL A 388 0.88 -8.90 -3.97
C VAL A 388 -0.34 -9.66 -3.44
N LEU A 389 -1.50 -9.02 -3.31
CA LEU A 389 -2.74 -9.68 -2.87
C LEU A 389 -3.75 -9.81 -4.01
N ASP A 390 -4.21 -11.02 -4.30
CA ASP A 390 -5.33 -11.26 -5.21
C ASP A 390 -6.66 -11.03 -4.49
N ILE A 391 -7.50 -10.17 -5.04
CA ILE A 391 -8.77 -9.76 -4.45
C ILE A 391 -9.88 -9.93 -5.49
N ASN A 392 -10.81 -10.84 -5.21
CA ASN A 392 -11.95 -11.17 -6.07
C ASN A 392 -13.24 -11.16 -5.27
N MET A 393 -14.26 -10.48 -5.82
CA MET A 393 -15.59 -10.29 -5.21
C MET A 393 -16.74 -10.88 -6.06
N ASP A 394 -16.42 -11.73 -7.04
CA ASP A 394 -17.38 -12.31 -7.97
C ASP A 394 -18.24 -13.38 -7.29
N ASP A 395 -19.49 -13.02 -6.99
CA ASP A 395 -20.53 -13.96 -6.58
C ASP A 395 -21.91 -13.40 -6.93
N GLY A 396 -22.81 -14.24 -7.44
CA GLY A 396 -24.15 -13.83 -7.89
C GLY A 396 -25.10 -13.32 -6.80
N LEU A 397 -24.66 -13.26 -5.54
CA LEU A 397 -25.39 -12.66 -4.41
C LEU A 397 -24.76 -11.34 -3.90
N LEU A 398 -23.67 -10.86 -4.53
CA LEU A 398 -22.98 -9.63 -4.15
C LEU A 398 -23.14 -8.52 -5.21
N ASP A 399 -23.18 -7.28 -4.75
CA ASP A 399 -22.87 -6.11 -5.58
C ASP A 399 -21.33 -6.07 -5.72
N GLY A 400 -20.80 -6.67 -6.78
CA GLY A 400 -19.36 -6.80 -7.02
C GLY A 400 -18.62 -5.46 -6.99
N PRO A 401 -19.05 -4.44 -7.75
CA PRO A 401 -18.41 -3.12 -7.74
C PRO A 401 -18.39 -2.47 -6.35
N TYR A 402 -19.50 -2.54 -5.60
CA TYR A 402 -19.55 -2.02 -4.23
C TYR A 402 -18.67 -2.82 -3.25
N ALA A 403 -18.71 -4.16 -3.31
CA ALA A 403 -17.91 -5.03 -2.45
C ALA A 403 -16.41 -4.84 -2.67
N MET A 404 -15.99 -4.71 -3.93
CA MET A 404 -14.61 -4.40 -4.33
C MET A 404 -14.18 -3.03 -3.78
N SER A 405 -14.94 -1.96 -4.09
CA SER A 405 -14.65 -0.62 -3.57
C SER A 405 -14.61 -0.56 -2.04
N LYS A 406 -15.54 -1.24 -1.34
CA LYS A 406 -15.61 -1.29 0.12
C LYS A 406 -14.39 -2.01 0.71
N PHE A 407 -14.02 -3.17 0.20
CA PHE A 407 -12.87 -3.92 0.74
C PHE A 407 -11.53 -3.24 0.46
N LEU A 408 -11.32 -2.68 -0.75
CA LEU A 408 -10.08 -1.97 -1.10
C LEU A 408 -9.85 -0.73 -0.22
N ARG A 409 -10.91 0.04 0.05
CA ARG A 409 -10.82 1.21 0.94
C ARG A 409 -10.60 0.81 2.40
N LEU A 410 -11.07 -0.36 2.82
CA LEU A 410 -10.83 -0.88 4.16
C LEU A 410 -9.39 -1.40 4.32
N ILE A 411 -8.84 -2.18 3.38
CA ILE A 411 -7.43 -2.60 3.48
C ILE A 411 -6.45 -1.44 3.38
N ALA A 412 -6.82 -0.33 2.72
CA ALA A 412 -6.02 0.90 2.70
C ALA A 412 -5.87 1.55 4.10
N THR A 413 -6.72 1.19 5.08
CA THR A 413 -6.60 1.65 6.49
C THR A 413 -5.73 0.74 7.37
N GLU A 414 -5.25 -0.39 6.86
CA GLU A 414 -4.38 -1.35 7.55
C GLU A 414 -2.97 -1.30 6.90
N PRO A 415 -1.99 -0.57 7.47
CA PRO A 415 -0.70 -0.31 6.81
C PRO A 415 0.09 -1.58 6.46
N ASP A 416 -0.02 -2.63 7.28
CA ASP A 416 0.64 -3.92 7.03
C ASP A 416 0.06 -4.68 5.83
N VAL A 417 -1.15 -4.33 5.39
CA VAL A 417 -1.78 -4.83 4.15
C VAL A 417 -1.58 -3.83 3.02
N ALA A 418 -1.79 -2.54 3.27
CA ALA A 418 -1.72 -1.49 2.26
C ALA A 418 -0.33 -1.32 1.63
N LYS A 419 0.75 -1.73 2.32
CA LYS A 419 2.13 -1.62 1.80
C LYS A 419 2.39 -2.43 0.53
N VAL A 420 1.74 -3.58 0.34
CA VAL A 420 1.90 -4.41 -0.87
C VAL A 420 0.94 -3.97 -1.99
N PRO A 421 1.31 -4.16 -3.28
CA PRO A 421 0.37 -3.99 -4.38
C PRO A 421 -0.82 -4.97 -4.32
N VAL A 422 -1.86 -4.64 -5.07
CA VAL A 422 -3.07 -5.48 -5.23
C VAL A 422 -3.16 -5.99 -6.66
N CYS A 423 -3.66 -7.22 -6.82
CA CYS A 423 -4.21 -7.79 -8.04
C CYS A 423 -5.74 -7.75 -7.92
N ILE A 424 -6.38 -6.92 -8.75
CA ILE A 424 -7.83 -6.75 -8.78
C ILE A 424 -8.39 -7.82 -9.73
N ASP A 425 -9.01 -8.86 -9.18
CA ASP A 425 -9.53 -10.01 -9.93
C ASP A 425 -11.05 -9.95 -10.07
N SER A 426 -11.54 -9.92 -11.32
CA SER A 426 -12.97 -10.06 -11.65
C SER A 426 -13.18 -10.40 -13.12
N SER A 427 -14.22 -11.20 -13.37
CA SER A 427 -14.76 -11.47 -14.70
C SER A 427 -15.67 -10.34 -15.24
N ASP A 428 -16.07 -9.38 -14.39
CA ASP A 428 -16.85 -8.19 -14.76
C ASP A 428 -15.95 -6.95 -14.74
N PHE A 429 -15.74 -6.35 -15.92
CA PHE A 429 -14.88 -5.18 -16.08
C PHE A 429 -15.40 -3.92 -15.33
N SER A 430 -16.68 -3.87 -14.93
CA SER A 430 -17.19 -2.80 -14.07
C SER A 430 -16.67 -2.91 -12.63
N VAL A 431 -16.39 -4.13 -12.13
CA VAL A 431 -15.73 -4.39 -10.84
C VAL A 431 -14.26 -3.98 -10.91
N ILE A 432 -13.58 -4.31 -12.02
CA ILE A 432 -12.21 -3.87 -12.30
C ILE A 432 -12.11 -2.34 -12.23
N VAL A 433 -12.99 -1.61 -12.93
CA VAL A 433 -13.03 -0.13 -12.89
C VAL A 433 -13.31 0.37 -11.47
N ALA A 434 -14.29 -0.19 -10.76
CA ALA A 434 -14.60 0.21 -9.38
C ALA A 434 -13.42 -0.05 -8.40
N GLY A 435 -12.58 -1.03 -8.71
CA GLY A 435 -11.32 -1.29 -7.99
C GLY A 435 -10.21 -0.28 -8.32
N LEU A 436 -10.01 0.00 -9.61
CA LEU A 436 -9.03 1.00 -10.09
C LEU A 436 -9.32 2.41 -9.54
N GLU A 437 -10.61 2.77 -9.45
CA GLU A 437 -11.12 4.00 -8.84
C GLU A 437 -10.99 4.05 -7.31
N SER A 438 -10.58 2.94 -6.66
CA SER A 438 -10.55 2.79 -5.19
C SER A 438 -9.15 2.49 -4.62
N ILE A 439 -8.08 2.56 -5.43
CA ILE A 439 -6.71 2.27 -4.98
C ILE A 439 -5.70 3.37 -5.37
N GLN A 440 -4.92 3.83 -4.39
CA GLN A 440 -3.89 4.85 -4.59
C GLN A 440 -2.64 4.32 -5.32
N GLY A 441 -2.30 3.05 -5.15
CA GLY A 441 -1.12 2.42 -5.74
C GLY A 441 -1.27 2.04 -7.22
N LYS A 442 -0.18 1.54 -7.81
CA LYS A 442 -0.17 0.85 -9.11
C LYS A 442 -0.37 -0.64 -8.89
N CYS A 443 -1.54 -1.11 -9.30
CA CYS A 443 -2.02 -2.48 -9.15
C CYS A 443 -1.84 -3.30 -10.43
N ILE A 444 -2.15 -4.59 -10.32
CA ILE A 444 -2.39 -5.51 -11.44
C ILE A 444 -3.91 -5.61 -11.67
N VAL A 445 -4.34 -5.62 -12.93
CA VAL A 445 -5.72 -5.97 -13.35
C VAL A 445 -5.75 -7.42 -13.82
N ASN A 446 -6.61 -8.24 -13.20
CA ASN A 446 -6.87 -9.62 -13.58
C ASN A 446 -8.36 -9.74 -13.99
N SER A 447 -8.71 -9.91 -15.26
CA SER A 447 -7.87 -9.94 -16.45
C SER A 447 -8.64 -9.41 -17.67
N ILE A 448 -7.94 -9.16 -18.77
CA ILE A 448 -8.55 -8.92 -20.08
C ILE A 448 -8.23 -10.07 -21.05
N SER A 449 -9.04 -10.20 -22.10
CA SER A 449 -8.91 -11.26 -23.11
C SER A 449 -9.62 -10.86 -24.40
N LEU A 450 -9.30 -11.57 -25.49
CA LEU A 450 -9.89 -11.35 -26.83
C LEU A 450 -11.27 -11.99 -27.00
N LYS A 451 -11.80 -12.65 -25.96
CA LYS A 451 -13.10 -13.35 -25.90
C LYS A 451 -14.29 -12.56 -26.48
N GLU A 452 -14.32 -11.23 -26.29
CA GLU A 452 -15.40 -10.34 -26.76
C GLU A 452 -15.03 -9.59 -28.05
N GLY A 453 -13.96 -10.04 -28.71
CA GLY A 453 -13.39 -9.43 -29.90
C GLY A 453 -12.35 -8.35 -29.59
N GLU A 454 -11.45 -8.18 -30.55
CA GLU A 454 -10.34 -7.21 -30.58
C GLU A 454 -10.73 -5.79 -30.13
N LYS A 455 -11.89 -5.29 -30.57
CA LYS A 455 -12.38 -3.96 -30.19
C LYS A 455 -12.59 -3.83 -28.68
N ALA A 456 -13.26 -4.79 -28.04
CA ALA A 456 -13.53 -4.76 -26.61
C ALA A 456 -12.21 -4.89 -25.80
N PHE A 457 -11.27 -5.69 -26.30
CA PHE A 457 -9.92 -5.80 -25.74
C PHE A 457 -9.16 -4.46 -25.79
N ILE A 458 -9.16 -3.77 -26.94
CA ILE A 458 -8.52 -2.44 -27.11
C ILE A 458 -9.18 -1.39 -26.19
N GLU A 459 -10.51 -1.33 -26.13
CA GLU A 459 -11.23 -0.37 -25.27
C GLU A 459 -10.91 -0.59 -23.79
N ARG A 460 -10.86 -1.85 -23.32
CA ARG A 460 -10.47 -2.20 -21.95
C ARG A 460 -9.00 -1.89 -21.67
N ALA A 461 -8.10 -2.27 -22.58
CA ALA A 461 -6.66 -2.04 -22.42
C ALA A 461 -6.30 -0.56 -22.36
N ARG A 462 -6.91 0.29 -23.22
CA ARG A 462 -6.72 1.75 -23.17
C ARG A 462 -7.15 2.33 -21.83
N LEU A 463 -8.25 1.87 -21.26
CA LEU A 463 -8.72 2.33 -19.96
C LEU A 463 -7.78 1.90 -18.83
N VAL A 464 -7.35 0.62 -18.80
CA VAL A 464 -6.39 0.11 -17.81
C VAL A 464 -5.06 0.88 -17.87
N ARG A 465 -4.56 1.17 -19.07
CA ARG A 465 -3.36 2.00 -19.30
C ARG A 465 -3.54 3.42 -18.75
N ARG A 466 -4.70 4.06 -18.99
CA ARG A 466 -4.99 5.42 -18.51
C ARG A 466 -5.14 5.49 -16.97
N TYR A 467 -5.61 4.41 -16.33
CA TYR A 467 -5.57 4.25 -14.86
C TYR A 467 -4.14 3.97 -14.32
N GLY A 468 -3.22 3.53 -15.18
CA GLY A 468 -1.82 3.28 -14.84
C GLY A 468 -1.54 1.93 -14.19
N ALA A 469 -2.39 0.92 -14.41
CA ALA A 469 -2.22 -0.41 -13.85
C ALA A 469 -1.52 -1.37 -14.83
N ALA A 470 -0.78 -2.34 -14.29
CA ALA A 470 -0.32 -3.51 -15.04
C ALA A 470 -1.50 -4.45 -15.35
N VAL A 471 -1.37 -5.32 -16.34
CA VAL A 471 -2.51 -6.10 -16.85
C VAL A 471 -2.17 -7.58 -17.09
N VAL A 472 -3.01 -8.47 -16.56
CA VAL A 472 -3.05 -9.89 -16.92
C VAL A 472 -3.90 -10.06 -18.16
N VAL A 473 -3.31 -10.66 -19.19
CA VAL A 473 -3.95 -11.05 -20.44
C VAL A 473 -4.10 -12.57 -20.43
N MET A 474 -5.34 -13.07 -20.46
CA MET A 474 -5.58 -14.50 -20.61
C MET A 474 -5.51 -14.92 -22.08
N ALA A 475 -4.97 -16.11 -22.35
CA ALA A 475 -5.00 -16.72 -23.69
C ALA A 475 -6.40 -17.27 -24.05
N PHE A 476 -7.39 -16.38 -24.09
CA PHE A 476 -8.78 -16.65 -24.41
C PHE A 476 -9.19 -15.67 -25.51
N ASP A 477 -9.63 -16.18 -26.66
CA ASP A 477 -10.05 -15.35 -27.80
C ASP A 477 -11.47 -15.69 -28.26
N GLU A 478 -11.86 -15.20 -29.44
CA GLU A 478 -13.20 -15.38 -30.01
C GLU A 478 -13.57 -16.87 -30.26
N GLU A 479 -12.59 -17.79 -30.31
CA GLU A 479 -12.85 -19.24 -30.44
C GLU A 479 -12.98 -19.95 -29.09
N GLY A 480 -12.41 -19.41 -28.02
CA GLY A 480 -12.48 -19.99 -26.68
C GLY A 480 -11.19 -19.85 -25.86
N GLN A 481 -11.09 -20.66 -24.80
CA GLN A 481 -9.93 -20.72 -23.91
C GLN A 481 -8.87 -21.67 -24.50
N ALA A 482 -7.64 -21.19 -24.74
CA ALA A 482 -6.61 -22.01 -25.38
C ALA A 482 -6.14 -23.17 -24.48
N ALA A 483 -6.35 -24.40 -24.95
CA ALA A 483 -5.91 -25.63 -24.28
C ALA A 483 -4.52 -26.11 -24.74
N GLU A 484 -4.19 -25.96 -26.03
CA GLU A 484 -2.96 -26.48 -26.64
C GLU A 484 -1.81 -25.46 -26.69
N THR A 485 -0.58 -25.96 -26.80
CA THR A 485 0.65 -25.15 -26.74
C THR A 485 0.70 -24.01 -27.76
N LEU A 486 0.44 -24.30 -29.04
CA LEU A 486 0.54 -23.30 -30.10
C LEU A 486 -0.57 -22.25 -29.99
N ARG A 487 -1.81 -22.68 -29.72
CA ARG A 487 -2.96 -21.77 -29.55
C ARG A 487 -2.75 -20.80 -28.37
N LYS A 488 -2.14 -21.26 -27.27
CA LYS A 488 -1.75 -20.40 -26.13
C LYS A 488 -0.76 -19.32 -26.58
N TYR A 489 0.28 -19.68 -27.35
CA TYR A 489 1.26 -18.74 -27.88
C TYR A 489 0.67 -17.74 -28.87
N GLU A 490 -0.14 -18.20 -29.84
CA GLU A 490 -0.78 -17.36 -30.86
C GLU A 490 -1.63 -16.23 -30.25
N ILE A 491 -2.44 -16.54 -29.23
CA ILE A 491 -3.29 -15.54 -28.58
C ILE A 491 -2.43 -14.53 -27.79
N CYS A 492 -1.37 -14.99 -27.12
CA CYS A 492 -0.43 -14.10 -26.45
C CYS A 492 0.33 -13.20 -27.45
N GLU A 493 0.80 -13.73 -28.58
CA GLU A 493 1.48 -12.96 -29.64
C GLU A 493 0.54 -11.91 -30.26
N ARG A 494 -0.68 -12.29 -30.65
CA ARG A 494 -1.70 -11.35 -31.15
C ARG A 494 -1.98 -10.25 -30.12
N SER A 495 -2.19 -10.63 -28.87
CA SER A 495 -2.47 -9.68 -27.78
C SER A 495 -1.30 -8.74 -27.50
N TYR A 496 -0.06 -9.25 -27.47
CA TYR A 496 1.15 -8.46 -27.29
C TYR A 496 1.28 -7.38 -28.37
N ARG A 497 1.07 -7.77 -29.64
CA ARG A 497 1.11 -6.83 -30.77
C ARG A 497 0.03 -5.77 -30.67
N ILE A 498 -1.22 -6.12 -30.38
CA ILE A 498 -2.30 -5.12 -30.18
C ILE A 498 -1.95 -4.15 -29.04
N LEU A 499 -1.48 -4.66 -27.91
CA LEU A 499 -1.15 -3.84 -26.74
C LEU A 499 0.03 -2.88 -27.02
N THR A 500 1.08 -3.35 -27.67
CA THR A 500 2.30 -2.55 -27.89
C THR A 500 2.24 -1.68 -29.15
N GLU A 501 1.62 -2.15 -30.24
CA GLU A 501 1.54 -1.45 -31.53
C GLU A 501 0.32 -0.50 -31.63
N GLU A 502 -0.83 -0.83 -31.03
CA GLU A 502 -2.10 -0.07 -31.21
C GLU A 502 -2.65 0.62 -29.93
N VAL A 503 -2.30 0.10 -28.75
CA VAL A 503 -2.68 0.70 -27.46
C VAL A 503 -1.53 1.54 -26.87
N GLY A 504 -0.28 1.29 -27.27
CA GLY A 504 0.90 1.95 -26.69
C GLY A 504 1.04 1.63 -25.20
N PHE A 505 0.85 0.36 -24.84
CA PHE A 505 1.05 -0.20 -23.51
C PHE A 505 2.55 -0.52 -23.30
N ASP A 506 3.07 -0.33 -22.09
CA ASP A 506 4.46 -0.70 -21.77
C ASP A 506 4.60 -2.24 -21.74
N PRO A 507 5.51 -2.87 -22.52
CA PRO A 507 5.75 -4.31 -22.48
C PRO A 507 6.00 -4.87 -21.08
N CYS A 508 6.62 -4.09 -20.19
CA CYS A 508 6.91 -4.51 -18.82
C CYS A 508 5.68 -4.51 -17.91
N ASP A 509 4.56 -3.91 -18.31
CA ASP A 509 3.29 -3.92 -17.58
C ASP A 509 2.30 -4.99 -18.12
N ILE A 510 2.72 -5.83 -19.08
CA ILE A 510 1.91 -6.92 -19.65
C ILE A 510 2.32 -8.25 -19.01
N ILE A 511 1.36 -8.92 -18.38
CA ILE A 511 1.50 -10.26 -17.80
C ILE A 511 0.64 -11.22 -18.63
N PHE A 512 1.17 -12.37 -19.06
CA PHE A 512 0.38 -13.38 -19.76
C PHE A 512 -0.01 -14.54 -18.83
N ASP A 513 -1.31 -14.84 -18.74
CA ASP A 513 -1.81 -16.13 -18.24
C ASP A 513 -2.27 -16.98 -19.43
N PRO A 514 -1.47 -17.95 -19.89
CA PRO A 514 -1.87 -18.86 -20.95
C PRO A 514 -2.83 -19.98 -20.47
N ASN A 515 -3.65 -19.71 -19.45
CA ASN A 515 -4.68 -20.55 -18.81
C ASN A 515 -4.18 -21.85 -18.18
N ILE A 516 -4.08 -21.83 -16.85
CA ILE A 516 -3.80 -23.00 -16.02
C ILE A 516 -5.03 -23.92 -15.95
N LEU A 517 -5.05 -25.01 -16.72
CA LEU A 517 -6.18 -25.95 -16.78
C LEU A 517 -6.01 -27.15 -15.83
N THR A 518 -7.12 -27.82 -15.49
CA THR A 518 -7.15 -28.90 -14.49
C THR A 518 -6.74 -30.25 -15.08
N ILE A 519 -5.61 -30.79 -14.61
CA ILE A 519 -5.12 -32.15 -14.88
C ILE A 519 -5.72 -33.20 -13.92
N ALA A 520 -5.48 -34.48 -14.21
CA ALA A 520 -5.93 -35.64 -13.42
C ALA A 520 -7.46 -35.73 -13.20
N THR A 521 -8.23 -35.28 -14.20
CA THR A 521 -9.71 -35.28 -14.21
C THR A 521 -10.33 -36.64 -14.56
N GLY A 522 -9.54 -37.59 -15.05
CA GLY A 522 -10.03 -38.86 -15.61
C GLY A 522 -10.46 -38.78 -17.08
N MET A 523 -10.17 -37.68 -17.77
CA MET A 523 -10.42 -37.49 -19.21
C MET A 523 -9.07 -37.41 -19.93
N GLU A 524 -8.87 -38.23 -20.97
CA GLU A 524 -7.60 -38.36 -21.70
C GLU A 524 -7.17 -37.04 -22.36
N GLU A 525 -8.15 -36.30 -22.90
CA GLU A 525 -8.04 -34.95 -23.46
C GLU A 525 -7.35 -33.95 -22.50
N HIS A 526 -7.50 -34.16 -21.19
CA HIS A 526 -6.98 -33.29 -20.15
C HIS A 526 -5.61 -33.72 -19.61
N ALA A 527 -5.09 -34.89 -20.00
CA ALA A 527 -3.82 -35.41 -19.48
C ALA A 527 -2.63 -34.51 -19.84
N ASN A 528 -2.62 -33.99 -21.08
CA ASN A 528 -1.55 -33.13 -21.56
C ASN A 528 -1.60 -31.69 -21.02
N TYR A 529 -2.66 -31.24 -20.34
CA TYR A 529 -2.79 -29.83 -19.95
C TYR A 529 -1.64 -29.32 -19.08
N GLY A 530 -1.03 -30.18 -18.25
CA GLY A 530 0.16 -29.84 -17.47
C GLY A 530 1.39 -29.60 -18.35
N ALA A 531 1.60 -30.46 -19.35
CA ALA A 531 2.71 -30.37 -20.30
C ALA A 531 2.49 -29.23 -21.32
N TYR A 532 1.28 -29.09 -21.88
CA TYR A 532 0.93 -27.98 -22.76
C TYR A 532 1.05 -26.63 -22.07
N PHE A 533 0.73 -26.59 -20.78
CA PHE A 533 1.10 -25.46 -19.96
C PHE A 533 2.63 -25.38 -19.88
N ILE A 534 3.36 -26.30 -19.26
CA ILE A 534 4.83 -26.23 -19.10
C ILE A 534 5.61 -25.97 -20.41
N ASP A 535 5.11 -26.29 -21.61
CA ASP A 535 5.77 -26.00 -22.90
C ASP A 535 5.31 -24.69 -23.58
N ALA A 536 4.02 -24.35 -23.60
CA ALA A 536 3.59 -22.97 -23.92
C ALA A 536 4.15 -21.94 -22.95
N THR A 537 4.60 -22.44 -21.81
CA THR A 537 5.03 -21.70 -20.65
C THR A 537 6.54 -21.95 -20.39
N ARG A 538 7.18 -22.89 -21.10
CA ARG A 538 8.60 -22.82 -21.52
C ARG A 538 8.82 -21.71 -22.54
N MET A 539 7.71 -21.21 -23.10
CA MET A 539 7.60 -19.93 -23.74
C MET A 539 7.07 -18.81 -22.76
N ILE A 540 6.59 -19.11 -21.51
CA ILE A 540 5.81 -18.23 -20.54
C ILE A 540 5.74 -18.37 -18.90
N ARG A 541 5.72 -19.31 -17.88
CA ARG A 541 5.92 -20.71 -17.25
C ARG A 541 4.94 -20.98 -16.00
N ALA A 542 4.35 -22.17 -15.59
CA ALA A 542 3.50 -22.51 -14.31
C ALA A 542 3.10 -24.20 -14.00
N VAL A 543 1.61 -25.42 -12.58
CA VAL A 543 0.76 -25.46 -11.27
C VAL A 543 0.77 -26.91 -10.62
N ARG A 544 0.40 -27.28 -9.35
CA ARG A 544 -0.97 -27.46 -8.74
C ARG A 544 -1.15 -27.63 -7.18
N GLU A 545 -0.34 -28.38 -6.41
CA GLU A 545 -0.44 -28.47 -4.91
C GLU A 545 0.93 -28.71 -4.20
N ALA A 546 1.31 -29.92 -3.75
CA ALA A 546 2.75 -30.28 -3.68
C ALA A 546 3.35 -30.23 -5.10
N MET A 547 2.49 -30.56 -6.07
CA MET A 547 2.64 -30.25 -7.49
C MET A 547 2.83 -28.74 -7.77
N HIS A 548 2.44 -27.80 -6.88
CA HIS A 548 2.75 -26.37 -7.06
C HIS A 548 4.25 -26.25 -6.93
N SER A 549 4.87 -26.74 -5.87
CA SER A 549 6.33 -26.67 -5.73
C SER A 549 7.07 -27.44 -6.82
N VAL A 550 6.55 -28.57 -7.31
CA VAL A 550 7.18 -29.30 -8.43
C VAL A 550 7.06 -28.52 -9.75
N PHE A 551 5.85 -28.07 -10.14
CA PHE A 551 5.68 -27.21 -11.31
C PHE A 551 6.45 -25.92 -11.11
N LEU A 552 6.20 -25.12 -10.08
CA LEU A 552 6.92 -23.88 -9.78
C LEU A 552 8.43 -24.07 -9.83
N TYR A 553 9.02 -25.22 -9.48
CA TYR A 553 10.45 -25.45 -9.70
C TYR A 553 10.84 -25.57 -11.19
N TYR A 554 10.13 -26.36 -12.02
CA TYR A 554 10.38 -26.43 -13.47
C TYR A 554 9.95 -25.15 -14.20
N ALA A 555 8.81 -24.62 -13.80
CA ALA A 555 8.29 -23.29 -13.99
C ALA A 555 9.04 -22.20 -13.17
N ILE A 556 10.25 -22.48 -12.68
CA ILE A 556 11.24 -21.47 -12.31
C ILE A 556 12.49 -21.55 -13.23
N LYS A 557 12.46 -22.36 -14.31
CA LYS A 557 13.66 -22.68 -15.14
C LYS A 557 13.71 -22.27 -16.65
N ALA A 558 12.67 -21.71 -17.30
CA ALA A 558 12.72 -20.68 -18.40
C ALA A 558 11.30 -20.29 -18.93
N GLY A 559 10.74 -19.04 -18.94
CA GLY A 559 10.69 -17.89 -17.98
C GLY A 559 9.29 -17.72 -17.27
N MET A 560 9.17 -17.46 -15.93
CA MET A 560 7.98 -17.21 -15.04
C MET A 560 8.46 -16.23 -13.99
N ASP A 561 7.69 -15.18 -13.71
CA ASP A 561 8.16 -14.15 -12.80
C ASP A 561 7.21 -14.00 -11.60
N MET A 562 5.94 -14.37 -11.75
CA MET A 562 4.89 -14.26 -10.74
C MET A 562 3.76 -15.29 -10.92
N GLY A 563 2.99 -15.55 -9.86
CA GLY A 563 1.76 -16.34 -9.98
C GLY A 563 0.85 -16.25 -8.75
N ILE A 564 -0.45 -16.48 -8.97
CA ILE A 564 -1.48 -16.54 -7.91
C ILE A 564 -1.36 -17.89 -7.18
N VAL A 565 -1.01 -17.84 -5.90
CA VAL A 565 -0.64 -19.00 -5.08
C VAL A 565 -1.06 -18.83 -3.61
N ASN A 566 -1.37 -19.96 -2.96
CA ASN A 566 -1.44 -20.06 -1.51
C ASN A 566 -0.03 -20.00 -0.88
N ALA A 567 0.58 -18.81 -0.84
CA ALA A 567 1.95 -18.56 -0.36
C ALA A 567 2.31 -19.32 0.93
N GLY A 568 1.39 -19.34 1.90
CA GLY A 568 1.57 -20.03 3.18
C GLY A 568 1.72 -21.56 3.12
N ALA A 569 1.33 -22.23 2.03
CA ALA A 569 1.36 -23.70 1.90
C ALA A 569 2.00 -24.21 0.58
N LEU A 570 3.12 -23.61 0.19
CA LEU A 570 4.08 -24.27 -0.69
C LEU A 570 5.04 -25.11 0.17
N PRO A 571 5.25 -26.42 -0.09
CA PRO A 571 6.37 -27.20 0.49
C PRO A 571 7.71 -26.90 -0.21
N VAL A 572 8.83 -27.22 0.43
CA VAL A 572 10.17 -27.14 -0.21
C VAL A 572 10.29 -28.28 -1.22
N TYR A 573 10.92 -28.06 -2.39
CA TYR A 573 11.01 -29.08 -3.46
C TYR A 573 11.65 -30.40 -2.97
N GLU A 574 12.75 -30.31 -2.22
CA GLU A 574 13.49 -31.50 -1.73
C GLU A 574 12.76 -32.27 -0.61
N ASP A 575 11.73 -31.67 -0.01
CA ASP A 575 10.94 -32.28 1.06
C ASP A 575 9.83 -33.20 0.54
N ILE A 576 9.59 -33.19 -0.78
CA ILE A 576 8.55 -34.00 -1.41
C ILE A 576 9.04 -35.45 -1.48
N PRO A 577 8.30 -36.44 -0.93
CA PRO A 577 8.70 -37.85 -0.97
C PRO A 577 9.00 -38.31 -2.39
N LYS A 578 10.14 -38.99 -2.61
CA LYS A 578 10.67 -39.26 -3.95
C LYS A 578 9.68 -39.98 -4.87
N ASP A 579 8.94 -40.94 -4.35
CA ASP A 579 7.96 -41.72 -5.12
C ASP A 579 6.78 -40.84 -5.56
N LEU A 580 6.39 -39.87 -4.72
CA LEU A 580 5.38 -38.86 -5.05
C LEU A 580 5.95 -37.80 -6.00
N LEU A 581 7.22 -37.39 -5.85
CA LEU A 581 7.89 -36.45 -6.75
C LEU A 581 7.96 -37.00 -8.18
N ILE A 582 8.43 -38.25 -8.33
CA ILE A 582 8.49 -38.95 -9.62
C ILE A 582 7.10 -39.05 -10.25
N LEU A 583 6.10 -39.52 -9.49
CA LEU A 583 4.73 -39.63 -9.96
C LEU A 583 4.09 -38.28 -10.36
N ILE A 584 4.46 -37.19 -9.66
CA ILE A 584 4.05 -35.83 -10.04
C ILE A 584 4.77 -35.35 -11.31
N GLU A 585 6.08 -35.60 -11.46
CA GLU A 585 6.79 -35.30 -12.71
C GLU A 585 6.20 -36.08 -13.89
N ASP A 586 5.92 -37.37 -13.70
CA ASP A 586 5.41 -38.24 -14.76
C ASP A 586 3.98 -37.85 -15.16
N LEU A 587 3.17 -37.33 -14.23
CA LEU A 587 1.89 -36.68 -14.53
C LEU A 587 2.08 -35.32 -15.24
N LEU A 588 2.96 -34.44 -14.75
CA LEU A 588 3.15 -33.09 -15.29
C LEU A 588 3.73 -33.08 -16.71
N PHE A 589 4.60 -34.05 -17.02
CA PHE A 589 5.24 -34.21 -18.33
C PHE A 589 4.61 -35.32 -19.18
N ASN A 590 3.49 -35.91 -18.73
CA ASN A 590 2.81 -37.07 -19.34
C ASN A 590 3.77 -38.18 -19.83
N ARG A 591 4.70 -38.60 -18.95
CA ARG A 591 5.70 -39.65 -19.23
C ARG A 591 5.16 -41.07 -19.03
N ASP A 592 4.10 -41.20 -18.22
CA ASP A 592 3.44 -42.45 -17.86
C ASP A 592 1.93 -42.29 -18.11
N PRO A 593 1.33 -43.05 -19.06
CA PRO A 593 -0.08 -42.89 -19.41
C PRO A 593 -1.02 -43.23 -18.24
N ASP A 594 -0.62 -44.09 -17.30
CA ASP A 594 -1.44 -44.40 -16.13
C ASP A 594 -1.19 -43.43 -14.95
N ALA A 595 -0.38 -42.37 -15.11
CA ALA A 595 -0.03 -41.44 -14.03
C ALA A 595 -1.27 -40.81 -13.37
N THR A 596 -2.35 -40.57 -14.13
CA THR A 596 -3.63 -40.10 -13.58
C THR A 596 -4.26 -41.12 -12.63
N GLU A 597 -4.32 -42.41 -12.99
CA GLU A 597 -4.85 -43.45 -12.11
C GLU A 597 -3.97 -43.66 -10.88
N LYS A 598 -2.66 -43.69 -11.08
CA LYS A 598 -1.65 -43.83 -10.01
C LYS A 598 -1.76 -42.67 -9.00
N MET A 599 -1.93 -41.43 -9.46
CA MET A 599 -2.18 -40.27 -8.60
C MET A 599 -3.54 -40.33 -7.89
N LEU A 600 -4.60 -40.83 -8.55
CA LEU A 600 -5.91 -41.03 -7.91
C LEU A 600 -5.85 -42.09 -6.80
N VAL A 601 -5.04 -43.14 -6.94
CA VAL A 601 -4.80 -44.13 -5.87
C VAL A 601 -4.08 -43.48 -4.69
N VAL A 602 -2.99 -42.75 -4.92
CA VAL A 602 -2.25 -42.04 -3.85
C VAL A 602 -3.14 -41.02 -3.13
N ALA A 603 -3.95 -40.26 -3.86
CA ALA A 603 -4.91 -39.31 -3.27
C ALA A 603 -6.03 -40.00 -2.47
N GLN A 604 -6.44 -41.23 -2.83
CA GLN A 604 -7.37 -42.03 -2.04
C GLN A 604 -6.74 -42.57 -0.76
N ASP A 605 -5.48 -43.04 -0.80
CA ASP A 605 -4.80 -43.57 0.38
C ASP A 605 -4.41 -42.47 1.37
N MET A 606 -4.03 -41.28 0.87
CA MET A 606 -3.90 -40.08 1.71
C MET A 606 -5.23 -39.68 2.38
N LYS A 607 -6.38 -39.86 1.71
CA LYS A 607 -7.71 -39.67 2.33
C LYS A 607 -8.06 -40.74 3.36
N LYS A 608 -7.65 -42.00 3.16
CA LYS A 608 -7.82 -43.08 4.16
C LYS A 608 -6.95 -42.85 5.40
N GLY A 609 -5.82 -42.15 5.25
CA GLY A 609 -4.97 -41.65 6.34
C GLY A 609 -5.61 -40.57 7.23
N GLY A 610 -6.94 -40.39 7.24
CA GLY A 610 -7.67 -39.29 7.88
C GLY A 610 -7.66 -39.21 9.42
N LYS A 611 -6.76 -39.92 10.12
CA LYS A 611 -6.30 -39.45 11.44
C LYS A 611 -5.38 -38.26 11.21
N LYS A 612 -5.28 -37.33 12.16
CA LYS A 612 -4.02 -36.57 12.25
C LYS A 612 -2.91 -37.62 12.38
N ALA A 613 -1.97 -37.63 11.44
CA ALA A 613 -0.67 -38.20 11.75
C ALA A 613 -0.15 -37.42 12.97
N GLU A 614 0.04 -38.11 14.09
CA GLU A 614 1.01 -37.64 15.05
C GLU A 614 2.29 -37.47 14.25
N LYS A 615 2.83 -36.25 14.19
CA LYS A 615 4.16 -36.06 13.62
C LYS A 615 5.07 -36.88 14.51
N THR A 616 5.52 -38.04 14.04
CA THR A 616 6.59 -38.78 14.66
C THR A 616 7.77 -37.83 14.68
N GLU A 617 8.05 -37.30 15.88
CA GLU A 617 9.06 -36.27 16.10
C GLU A 617 10.46 -36.91 16.11
N GLU A 618 10.75 -37.74 15.09
CA GLU A 618 12.02 -38.44 14.88
C GLU A 618 13.19 -37.46 14.83
N TRP A 619 12.97 -36.27 14.26
CA TRP A 619 13.94 -35.18 14.28
C TRP A 619 14.32 -34.73 15.70
N ARG A 620 13.45 -34.89 16.72
CA ARG A 620 13.78 -34.62 18.13
C ARG A 620 14.77 -35.62 18.73
N SER A 621 14.98 -36.78 18.08
CA SER A 621 16.02 -37.74 18.47
C SER A 621 17.42 -37.38 17.93
N PHE A 622 17.53 -36.36 17.09
CA PHE A 622 18.81 -35.91 16.53
C PHE A 622 19.61 -35.06 17.55
N SER A 623 20.90 -34.84 17.28
CA SER A 623 21.71 -33.91 18.09
C SER A 623 21.25 -32.48 17.92
N VAL A 624 21.48 -31.64 18.93
CA VAL A 624 20.97 -30.25 18.99
C VAL A 624 21.29 -29.43 17.74
N GLU A 625 22.44 -29.67 17.11
CA GLU A 625 22.85 -29.00 15.87
C GLU A 625 21.92 -29.33 14.70
N GLU A 626 21.65 -30.61 14.47
CA GLU A 626 20.71 -31.06 13.43
C GLU A 626 19.26 -30.70 13.80
N ARG A 627 18.90 -30.58 15.09
CA ARG A 627 17.59 -30.09 15.51
C ARG A 627 17.39 -28.60 15.21
N LEU A 628 18.38 -27.75 15.53
CA LEU A 628 18.35 -26.32 15.20
C LEU A 628 18.34 -26.08 13.69
N LYS A 629 19.19 -26.80 12.95
CA LYS A 629 19.24 -26.79 11.48
C LYS A 629 17.94 -27.25 10.85
N TYR A 630 17.33 -28.33 11.35
CA TYR A 630 16.00 -28.79 10.91
C TYR A 630 14.90 -27.77 11.24
N ALA A 631 14.90 -27.21 12.44
CA ALA A 631 13.95 -26.18 12.87
C ALA A 631 14.00 -24.95 11.96
N LEU A 632 15.20 -24.48 11.60
CA LEU A 632 15.42 -23.39 10.66
C LEU A 632 14.90 -23.75 9.25
N VAL A 633 15.40 -24.83 8.64
CA VAL A 633 15.03 -25.24 7.26
C VAL A 633 13.53 -25.52 7.12
N LYS A 634 12.85 -26.02 8.16
CA LYS A 634 11.40 -26.26 8.17
C LYS A 634 10.55 -25.08 8.66
N GLY A 635 11.16 -24.00 9.17
CA GLY A 635 10.44 -22.87 9.77
C GLY A 635 9.64 -23.22 11.03
N ILE A 636 10.11 -24.19 11.83
CA ILE A 636 9.46 -24.66 13.08
C ILE A 636 10.02 -23.88 14.27
N ASP A 637 9.19 -23.03 14.89
CA ASP A 637 9.61 -22.19 16.03
C ASP A 637 9.25 -22.77 17.41
N THR A 638 8.58 -23.92 17.49
CA THR A 638 8.01 -24.47 18.73
C THR A 638 9.07 -24.78 19.78
N HIS A 639 10.05 -25.62 19.44
CA HIS A 639 11.08 -26.12 20.37
C HIS A 639 12.42 -25.35 20.28
N VAL A 640 12.52 -24.35 19.40
CA VAL A 640 13.81 -23.71 19.07
C VAL A 640 14.49 -23.07 20.28
N VAL A 641 13.71 -22.56 21.24
CA VAL A 641 14.23 -21.96 22.48
C VAL A 641 14.92 -23.02 23.35
N GLU A 642 14.30 -24.20 23.48
CA GLU A 642 14.85 -25.34 24.25
C GLU A 642 16.13 -25.88 23.60
N ASP A 643 16.14 -26.03 22.27
CA ASP A 643 17.33 -26.45 21.53
C ASP A 643 18.45 -25.40 21.60
N THR A 644 18.10 -24.11 21.55
CA THR A 644 19.09 -23.03 21.66
C THR A 644 19.72 -23.01 23.04
N GLU A 645 18.93 -23.27 24.10
CA GLU A 645 19.43 -23.40 25.47
C GLU A 645 20.29 -24.65 25.68
N GLU A 646 19.90 -25.81 25.11
CA GLU A 646 20.71 -27.03 25.14
C GLU A 646 22.07 -26.80 24.45
N ALA A 647 22.08 -26.16 23.28
CA ALA A 647 23.31 -25.78 22.59
C ALA A 647 24.17 -24.78 23.40
N ARG A 648 23.54 -23.76 24.00
CA ARG A 648 24.20 -22.78 24.88
C ARG A 648 24.81 -23.42 26.14
N CYS A 649 24.27 -24.55 26.59
CA CYS A 649 24.81 -25.31 27.71
C CYS A 649 25.95 -26.28 27.33
N MET A 650 26.19 -26.56 26.03
CA MET A 650 27.33 -27.36 25.58
C MET A 650 28.62 -26.52 25.52
N THR A 651 29.08 -26.00 26.65
CA THR A 651 30.23 -25.08 26.76
C THR A 651 31.53 -25.61 26.15
N ASP A 652 31.72 -26.94 26.12
CA ASP A 652 32.88 -27.59 25.48
C ASP A 652 32.89 -27.43 23.95
N LYS A 653 31.70 -27.27 23.33
CA LYS A 653 31.53 -27.02 21.89
C LYS A 653 31.36 -25.53 21.58
N TYR A 654 30.57 -24.83 22.40
CA TYR A 654 30.17 -23.44 22.24
C TYR A 654 30.53 -22.67 23.52
N PRO A 655 31.82 -22.30 23.72
CA PRO A 655 32.26 -21.63 24.94
C PRO A 655 31.54 -20.29 25.22
N ARG A 656 31.06 -19.63 24.16
CA ARG A 656 30.35 -18.35 24.21
C ARG A 656 28.92 -18.52 23.64
N PRO A 657 27.90 -17.82 24.17
CA PRO A 657 26.54 -17.84 23.60
C PRO A 657 26.52 -17.45 22.11
N LEU A 658 27.40 -16.52 21.71
CA LEU A 658 27.60 -16.12 20.31
C LEU A 658 27.97 -17.30 19.39
N ASN A 659 28.71 -18.31 19.89
CA ASN A 659 29.11 -19.46 19.07
C ASN A 659 27.92 -20.36 18.68
N VAL A 660 26.77 -20.26 19.37
CA VAL A 660 25.52 -20.94 18.99
C VAL A 660 24.91 -20.26 17.75
N ILE A 661 25.08 -18.93 17.63
CA ILE A 661 24.71 -18.17 16.42
C ILE A 661 25.67 -18.52 15.29
N GLU A 662 26.97 -18.32 15.50
CA GLU A 662 28.04 -18.50 14.48
C GLU A 662 28.10 -19.89 13.86
N ARG A 663 27.60 -20.93 14.56
CA ARG A 663 27.66 -22.33 14.12
C ARG A 663 26.27 -22.92 13.85
N PRO A 664 25.59 -23.68 14.74
CA PRO A 664 24.42 -24.48 14.34
C PRO A 664 23.25 -23.66 13.76
N LEU A 665 23.11 -22.39 14.17
CA LEU A 665 22.12 -21.48 13.58
C LEU A 665 22.54 -20.96 12.19
N MET A 666 23.80 -20.52 12.02
CA MET A 666 24.32 -20.09 10.71
C MET A 666 24.51 -21.25 9.72
N ASP A 667 24.82 -22.46 10.18
CA ASP A 667 24.84 -23.69 9.39
C ASP A 667 23.44 -23.98 8.81
N GLY A 668 22.39 -23.83 9.63
CA GLY A 668 20.99 -23.94 9.20
C GLY A 668 20.60 -22.84 8.20
N MET A 669 20.97 -21.59 8.46
CA MET A 669 20.71 -20.48 7.54
C MET A 669 21.48 -20.59 6.22
N SER A 670 22.65 -21.24 6.21
CA SER A 670 23.41 -21.50 4.98
C SER A 670 22.67 -22.48 4.05
N VAL A 671 22.05 -23.52 4.61
CA VAL A 671 21.19 -24.46 3.85
C VAL A 671 19.93 -23.75 3.33
N VAL A 672 19.31 -22.87 4.12
CA VAL A 672 18.19 -22.03 3.67
C VAL A 672 18.61 -21.15 2.48
N GLY A 673 19.81 -20.56 2.52
CA GLY A 673 20.38 -19.78 1.42
C GLY A 673 20.61 -20.60 0.15
N GLU A 674 21.18 -21.81 0.25
CA GLU A 674 21.40 -22.71 -0.90
C GLU A 674 20.08 -23.17 -1.54
N LEU A 675 19.08 -23.52 -0.72
CA LEU A 675 17.76 -23.93 -1.20
C LEU A 675 17.00 -22.79 -1.89
N PHE A 676 17.11 -21.56 -1.36
CA PHE A 676 16.50 -20.38 -1.97
C PHE A 676 17.20 -20.00 -3.28
N GLY A 677 18.54 -19.89 -3.27
CA GLY A 677 19.34 -19.55 -4.46
C GLY A 677 19.28 -20.60 -5.58
N SER A 678 18.92 -21.85 -5.28
CA SER A 678 18.70 -22.91 -6.28
C SER A 678 17.24 -23.05 -6.74
N GLY A 679 16.33 -22.17 -6.28
CA GLY A 679 14.91 -22.16 -6.64
C GLY A 679 14.09 -23.33 -6.06
N LYS A 680 14.63 -24.04 -5.07
CA LYS A 680 13.99 -25.19 -4.40
C LYS A 680 13.16 -24.77 -3.18
N MET A 681 13.45 -23.58 -2.64
CA MET A 681 12.74 -22.93 -1.55
C MET A 681 12.28 -21.53 -2.01
N PHE A 682 11.12 -21.08 -1.50
CA PHE A 682 10.48 -19.82 -1.90
C PHE A 682 10.44 -18.81 -0.73
N LEU A 683 10.21 -17.53 -1.03
CA LEU A 683 10.22 -16.44 -0.03
C LEU A 683 9.31 -16.72 1.20
N PRO A 684 8.07 -17.24 1.06
CA PRO A 684 7.23 -17.69 2.18
C PRO A 684 7.87 -18.68 3.16
N GLN A 685 8.85 -19.47 2.71
CA GLN A 685 9.56 -20.47 3.51
C GLN A 685 10.79 -19.85 4.19
N VAL A 686 11.51 -18.98 3.47
CA VAL A 686 12.63 -18.18 4.02
C VAL A 686 12.15 -17.27 5.15
N ILE A 687 10.98 -16.63 5.02
CA ILE A 687 10.38 -15.80 6.08
C ILE A 687 10.11 -16.62 7.37
N LYS A 688 9.61 -17.86 7.23
CA LYS A 688 9.41 -18.76 8.37
C LYS A 688 10.75 -19.15 9.01
N SER A 689 11.78 -19.41 8.20
CA SER A 689 13.15 -19.68 8.67
C SER A 689 13.73 -18.49 9.45
N ALA A 690 13.59 -17.27 8.91
CA ALA A 690 14.02 -16.03 9.56
C ALA A 690 13.29 -15.77 10.88
N ARG A 691 12.01 -16.13 10.99
CA ARG A 691 11.26 -16.06 12.26
C ARG A 691 11.83 -17.02 13.32
N VAL A 692 12.21 -18.23 12.93
CA VAL A 692 12.89 -19.20 13.82
C VAL A 692 14.24 -18.65 14.28
N MET A 693 15.05 -18.11 13.34
CA MET A 693 16.33 -17.47 13.64
C MET A 693 16.17 -16.31 14.63
N LYS A 694 15.22 -15.40 14.41
CA LYS A 694 14.94 -14.27 15.32
C LYS A 694 14.55 -14.74 16.72
N LYS A 695 13.76 -15.82 16.83
CA LYS A 695 13.34 -16.40 18.12
C LYS A 695 14.50 -17.07 18.86
N ALA A 696 15.41 -17.74 18.16
CA ALA A 696 16.62 -18.32 18.73
C ALA A 696 17.60 -17.24 19.22
N VAL A 697 17.90 -16.23 18.39
CA VAL A 697 18.80 -15.13 18.76
C VAL A 697 18.24 -14.33 19.94
N ALA A 698 16.92 -14.07 19.98
CA ALA A 698 16.29 -13.36 21.10
C ALA A 698 16.45 -14.08 22.46
N HIS A 699 16.59 -15.41 22.48
CA HIS A 699 16.91 -16.17 23.70
C HIS A 699 18.37 -16.02 24.13
N LEU A 700 19.30 -15.82 23.18
CA LEU A 700 20.74 -15.72 23.45
C LEU A 700 21.17 -14.33 23.95
N ILE A 701 20.46 -13.26 23.57
CA ILE A 701 20.79 -11.86 23.91
C ILE A 701 21.11 -11.68 25.41
N PRO A 702 20.25 -12.05 26.37
CA PRO A 702 20.53 -11.84 27.80
C PRO A 702 21.78 -12.55 28.33
N PHE A 703 22.21 -13.64 27.67
CA PHE A 703 23.44 -14.34 28.02
C PHE A 703 24.67 -13.70 27.38
N MET A 704 24.54 -13.10 26.19
CA MET A 704 25.59 -12.30 25.56
C MET A 704 25.84 -11.00 26.33
N ASP A 705 24.77 -10.34 26.79
CA ASP A 705 24.86 -9.13 27.62
C ASP A 705 25.54 -9.43 28.96
N LYS A 706 25.17 -10.54 29.61
CA LYS A 706 25.81 -10.99 30.85
C LYS A 706 27.28 -11.41 30.65
N GLU A 707 27.61 -12.11 29.56
CA GLU A 707 29.01 -12.44 29.22
C GLU A 707 29.83 -11.15 29.02
N ARG A 708 29.25 -10.13 28.37
CA ARG A 708 29.86 -8.82 28.16
C ARG A 708 30.11 -8.08 29.47
N GLU A 709 29.12 -8.03 30.36
CA GLU A 709 29.29 -7.49 31.72
C GLU A 709 30.43 -8.17 32.49
N GLU A 710 30.54 -9.49 32.41
CA GLU A 710 31.58 -10.25 33.11
C GLU A 710 32.97 -9.97 32.52
N ASN A 711 33.10 -9.85 31.20
CA ASN A 711 34.35 -9.43 30.54
C ASN A 711 34.78 -8.00 30.92
N ILE A 712 33.85 -7.04 30.99
CA ILE A 712 34.14 -5.66 31.41
C ILE A 712 34.73 -5.65 32.84
N LYS A 713 34.12 -6.43 33.74
CA LYS A 713 34.55 -6.57 35.14
C LYS A 713 35.90 -7.29 35.27
N GLU A 714 36.18 -8.32 34.45
CA GLU A 714 37.51 -8.97 34.42
C GLU A 714 38.62 -8.08 33.83
N MET A 715 38.29 -7.20 32.87
CA MET A 715 39.22 -6.19 32.36
C MET A 715 39.52 -5.06 33.36
N GLY A 716 38.82 -5.02 34.50
CA GLY A 716 39.01 -3.99 35.53
C GLY A 716 38.47 -2.61 35.12
N LEU A 717 37.58 -2.57 34.13
CA LEU A 717 36.90 -1.36 33.66
C LEU A 717 35.65 -1.10 34.52
N SER A 718 35.41 0.14 34.92
CA SER A 718 34.13 0.56 35.49
C SER A 718 33.12 0.94 34.41
N ASP A 719 31.83 1.00 34.76
CA ASP A 719 30.77 1.47 33.85
C ASP A 719 31.04 2.91 33.39
N ASP A 720 31.64 3.73 34.26
CA ASP A 720 32.18 5.07 33.98
C ASP A 720 33.43 5.11 33.05
N GLN A 721 33.84 3.98 32.47
CA GLN A 721 34.89 3.88 31.43
C GLN A 721 34.42 3.28 30.10
N VAL A 722 33.21 2.72 30.01
CA VAL A 722 32.69 2.09 28.79
C VAL A 722 31.23 2.51 28.56
N VAL A 723 31.04 3.49 27.68
CA VAL A 723 29.71 3.97 27.31
C VAL A 723 29.07 3.01 26.31
N ASP A 724 28.11 2.21 26.77
CA ASP A 724 27.32 1.35 25.88
C ASP A 724 26.16 2.11 25.22
N LEU A 725 26.01 1.92 23.91
CA LEU A 725 24.94 2.49 23.10
C LEU A 725 23.95 1.42 22.60
N GLY A 726 24.18 0.14 22.93
CA GLY A 726 23.32 -0.98 22.56
C GLY A 726 23.52 -1.46 21.12
N VAL A 727 22.42 -1.93 20.51
CA VAL A 727 22.38 -2.45 19.14
C VAL A 727 21.44 -1.62 18.26
N MET A 728 21.74 -1.52 16.96
CA MET A 728 21.00 -0.68 15.99
C MET A 728 20.97 0.82 16.33
N THR A 729 21.98 1.31 17.04
CA THR A 729 22.15 2.73 17.38
C THR A 729 22.38 3.58 16.10
N PRO A 730 21.64 4.67 15.88
CA PRO A 730 21.88 5.58 14.75
C PRO A 730 23.25 6.24 14.78
N CYS A 731 23.81 6.53 13.60
CA CYS A 731 25.15 7.10 13.43
C CYS A 731 25.32 8.43 14.18
N GLU A 732 24.31 9.29 14.14
CA GLU A 732 24.31 10.60 14.81
C GLU A 732 24.40 10.45 16.32
N VAL A 733 23.76 9.42 16.89
CA VAL A 733 23.82 9.13 18.33
C VAL A 733 25.21 8.64 18.72
N ILE A 734 25.80 7.74 17.92
CA ILE A 734 27.19 7.25 18.13
C ILE A 734 28.17 8.43 18.13
N ILE A 735 28.09 9.30 17.12
CA ILE A 735 28.96 10.46 16.97
C ILE A 735 28.73 11.48 18.09
N LYS A 736 27.46 11.78 18.41
CA LYS A 736 27.11 12.75 19.45
C LYS A 736 27.62 12.30 20.82
N THR A 737 27.33 11.07 21.25
CA THR A 737 27.74 10.59 22.57
C THR A 737 29.26 10.42 22.66
N ALA A 738 29.95 10.03 21.58
CA ALA A 738 31.42 10.02 21.56
C ALA A 738 32.04 11.42 21.76
N ILE A 739 31.36 12.50 21.32
CA ILE A 739 31.77 13.89 21.56
C ILE A 739 31.43 14.33 23.00
N GLU A 740 30.22 14.03 23.48
CA GLU A 740 29.74 14.43 24.82
C GLU A 740 30.58 13.77 25.94
N GLU A 741 30.82 12.46 25.82
CA GLU A 741 31.59 11.65 26.77
C GLU A 741 33.11 11.66 26.49
N LYS A 742 33.54 12.31 25.40
CA LYS A 742 34.95 12.47 24.98
C LYS A 742 35.70 11.15 24.82
N ALA A 743 35.07 10.19 24.12
CA ALA A 743 35.58 8.83 24.01
C ALA A 743 36.99 8.76 23.39
N ASP A 744 37.90 8.02 24.03
CA ASP A 744 39.25 7.73 23.49
C ASP A 744 39.20 6.79 22.26
N PHE A 745 38.15 5.99 22.13
CA PHE A 745 37.91 5.04 21.03
C PHE A 745 36.40 4.94 20.74
N ILE A 746 36.02 4.72 19.48
CA ILE A 746 34.65 4.28 19.11
C ILE A 746 34.74 2.82 18.68
N GLY A 747 33.84 1.97 19.18
CA GLY A 747 33.75 0.55 18.79
C GLY A 747 32.46 0.25 18.05
N CYS A 748 32.56 -0.27 16.82
CA CYS A 748 31.41 -0.77 16.05
C CYS A 748 31.60 -2.25 15.75
N SER A 749 30.58 -3.08 15.98
CA SER A 749 30.63 -4.53 15.76
C SER A 749 29.42 -5.00 14.96
N GLY A 750 29.64 -6.00 14.08
CA GLY A 750 28.67 -6.41 13.07
C GLY A 750 28.64 -7.92 12.86
N LEU A 751 27.43 -8.46 12.72
CA LEU A 751 27.15 -9.90 12.70
C LEU A 751 26.66 -10.40 11.33
N ILE A 752 26.18 -9.50 10.47
CA ILE A 752 25.70 -9.79 9.11
C ILE A 752 26.23 -8.75 8.12
N THR A 753 26.25 -9.07 6.83
CA THR A 753 26.83 -8.22 5.77
C THR A 753 26.33 -6.77 5.75
N PRO A 754 25.01 -6.48 5.90
CA PRO A 754 24.53 -5.09 5.95
C PRO A 754 25.09 -4.25 7.11
N SER A 755 25.54 -4.87 8.21
CA SER A 755 26.20 -4.15 9.30
C SER A 755 27.55 -3.56 8.90
N LEU A 756 28.17 -4.06 7.81
CA LEU A 756 29.43 -3.52 7.29
C LEU A 756 29.21 -2.17 6.57
N ASP A 757 28.09 -2.03 5.85
CA ASP A 757 27.74 -0.78 5.17
C ASP A 757 27.46 0.35 6.17
N GLU A 758 26.82 0.02 7.30
CA GLU A 758 26.63 0.95 8.43
C GLU A 758 27.96 1.34 9.10
N MET A 759 28.92 0.42 9.27
CA MET A 759 30.27 0.78 9.74
C MET A 759 30.98 1.74 8.78
N VAL A 760 30.82 1.51 7.48
CA VAL A 760 31.36 2.38 6.43
C VAL A 760 30.65 3.74 6.43
N HIS A 761 29.36 3.80 6.77
CA HIS A 761 28.64 5.06 7.00
C HIS A 761 29.17 5.81 8.23
N VAL A 762 29.30 5.14 9.39
CA VAL A 762 29.88 5.73 10.62
C VAL A 762 31.29 6.27 10.37
N ALA A 763 32.14 5.51 9.67
CA ALA A 763 33.50 5.97 9.32
C ALA A 763 33.49 7.23 8.44
N LYS A 764 32.59 7.32 7.45
CA LYS A 764 32.41 8.50 6.60
C LYS A 764 31.90 9.71 7.40
N GLU A 765 30.95 9.51 8.32
CA GLU A 765 30.44 10.61 9.14
C GLU A 765 31.45 11.08 10.19
N MET A 766 32.27 10.19 10.73
CA MET A 766 33.40 10.59 11.56
C MET A 766 34.38 11.48 10.78
N GLU A 767 34.70 11.13 9.53
CA GLU A 767 35.55 11.95 8.68
C GLU A 767 34.90 13.31 8.33
N ARG A 768 33.60 13.32 7.98
CA ARG A 768 32.81 14.53 7.70
C ARG A 768 32.74 15.48 8.90
N ASN A 769 32.57 14.94 10.11
CA ASN A 769 32.58 15.70 11.37
C ASN A 769 34.00 16.02 11.88
N GLY A 770 35.05 15.67 11.12
CA GLY A 770 36.43 15.99 11.45
C GLY A 770 37.02 15.18 12.61
N LEU A 771 36.31 14.17 13.11
CA LEU A 771 36.72 13.36 14.26
C LEU A 771 38.03 12.62 13.99
N LYS A 772 38.87 12.55 15.02
CA LYS A 772 40.16 11.84 15.03
C LYS A 772 40.25 10.78 16.13
N ILE A 773 39.12 10.47 16.76
CA ILE A 773 38.96 9.32 17.64
C ILE A 773 39.18 8.05 16.80
N PRO A 774 40.04 7.09 17.19
CA PRO A 774 40.20 5.83 16.48
C PRO A 774 38.90 5.00 16.48
N LEU A 775 38.50 4.55 15.29
CA LEU A 775 37.37 3.64 15.10
C LEU A 775 37.86 2.19 15.09
N LEU A 776 37.36 1.38 16.02
CA LEU A 776 37.61 -0.05 16.14
C LEU A 776 36.47 -0.82 15.48
N ILE A 777 36.79 -1.62 14.46
CA ILE A 777 35.82 -2.43 13.72
C ILE A 777 35.92 -3.90 14.16
N GLY A 778 34.86 -4.39 14.82
CA GLY A 778 34.66 -5.80 15.13
C GLY A 778 33.88 -6.51 14.02
N ASN A 779 34.42 -7.62 13.51
CA ASN A 779 33.77 -8.41 12.47
C ASN A 779 33.75 -9.90 12.84
N VAL A 780 32.57 -10.52 12.76
CA VAL A 780 32.34 -11.96 12.99
C VAL A 780 32.20 -12.74 11.67
N SER A 781 32.07 -12.05 10.52
CA SER A 781 31.78 -12.69 9.25
C SER A 781 32.99 -13.41 8.62
N ALA A 782 32.99 -14.75 8.72
CA ALA A 782 33.88 -15.64 7.96
C ALA A 782 33.47 -15.76 6.47
N TRP A 783 32.99 -14.66 5.87
CA TRP A 783 32.33 -14.61 4.55
C TRP A 783 33.20 -13.94 3.47
N SER A 784 34.51 -14.21 3.49
CA SER A 784 35.41 -13.89 2.38
C SER A 784 36.25 -15.11 1.99
N ARG A 785 35.67 -15.98 1.14
CA ARG A 785 36.41 -16.86 0.25
C ARG A 785 36.14 -16.41 -1.19
N SER A 786 37.23 -16.18 -1.93
CA SER A 786 37.31 -15.64 -3.30
C SER A 786 36.55 -14.34 -3.51
#